data_AF-A0A553HM76-F1
#
_entry.id   AF-A0A553HM76-F1
#
_cell.length_a   1.000
_cell.length_b   1.000
_cell.length_c   1.000
_cell.angle_alpha   90.00
_cell.angle_beta   90.00
_cell.angle_gamma   90.00
#
_symmetry.space_group_name_H-M   'P 1'
#
loop_
_entity.id
_entity.type
_entity.pdbx_description
1 polymer ?
#
loop_
_entity_poly.entity_id
_entity_poly.type
_entity_poly.pdbx_seq_one_letter_code
_entity_poly.pdbx_strand_id
1 'polypeptide(L)'
;MTGKAVVFHNAKTYEVRSYLRFTMQAMSRTVTPTQVHALVGRAKFPGPRLAAATGWYETFYDLKNPGGQFMYQLHKLHNTYVRLSPNEVHVSDTAWVDTLLVSSAQGTRDKYGPAASQAGTPQGVFGTSLHNTHRRRRAGLNPLFSKSCAASAEGLIYDKLDLLIQRIDTQIIRDGCADMRTAFMCFTTDIVSEYCLGKSFGLLQNEIEGNEWHKSIRALAKTIPFTRQFNWIIPLSQKIPPSFMRVVSPDLARVAGMHHDMEAQALQAVREHDQDVKTGSKLPFHRNPMEKFAVFRALLENDDLPPDEKLYNRISHEAVTLMAAGSETTASTLMAAVYFILANKESILPRLREEVDSITSTRASRPSTADLESLPWLTAIVKETLRLSTLTARLTRVAPNEALVYRDWVMPAGTAVSMTLREISYDPEIFPSPTEFRPERWLPSNPNLDRCNRYLVAFSRGSRMCLGINLAHAELYIAIAELFRRRDFELHDTIRDRDVDFTRDFFVGETSATTKGVRVKYEKMSRAMANRTLYFFLAPTWDLPSPPSGPIQLGNVITSLKTPERSLYKCPKLDSETFSSSQTRVTFSTEKLRAGRFGLFARFLTMALGLGVDATVAWESNNASRFTFETLETTQFYPDAGYLQACVAAEPVQRYLSKSRYRKPLYIITGLKTVSGAKAESFEAHFVDGSVSPEIDATAWSGVPVGGGTKVGVKVGNKGAVTWEAANDFVFAFRVQKIVVEKKTGAVSGEDYTKGALMDAAIGESNKPKLKIVEEEMDNQVDGFLKEELMDDDQSVLCAIPTFLSGVDIA
;
A
#
# COMPACT_ATOMS: atom_id res chain seq x y z
N MET A 1 16.19 42.96 5.33
CA MET A 1 17.00 43.64 6.36
C MET A 1 17.41 42.62 7.41
N THR A 2 18.72 42.34 7.47
CA THR A 2 19.56 41.83 8.58
C THR A 2 18.99 40.88 9.65
N GLY A 3 19.63 39.72 9.84
CA GLY A 3 19.37 38.84 11.00
C GLY A 3 20.28 37.63 11.25
N LYS A 4 21.61 37.76 11.09
CA LYS A 4 22.71 36.96 11.69
C LYS A 4 22.78 35.43 11.45
N ALA A 5 23.68 35.05 10.54
CA ALA A 5 24.39 33.77 10.55
C ALA A 5 25.61 33.86 11.49
N VAL A 6 25.76 32.89 12.39
CA VAL A 6 26.99 32.72 13.20
C VAL A 6 27.84 31.66 12.52
N VAL A 7 28.93 32.11 11.89
CA VAL A 7 29.99 31.29 11.31
C VAL A 7 30.97 30.92 12.42
N PHE A 8 31.10 29.65 12.76
CA PHE A 8 32.27 29.13 13.49
C PHE A 8 33.26 28.56 12.47
N HIS A 9 34.37 29.26 12.28
CA HIS A 9 35.56 28.79 11.59
C HIS A 9 36.72 28.71 12.60
N ASN A 10 37.55 27.68 12.45
CA ASN A 10 38.85 27.44 13.08
C ASN A 10 38.90 27.04 14.56
N ALA A 11 38.84 25.72 14.81
CA ALA A 11 39.63 25.07 15.86
C ALA A 11 40.48 23.95 15.22
N LYS A 12 41.70 24.31 14.78
CA LYS A 12 42.65 23.39 14.13
C LYS A 12 43.58 22.72 15.16
N THR A 13 43.75 21.40 15.01
CA THR A 13 44.93 20.59 15.37
C THR A 13 45.34 20.36 16.83
N TYR A 14 44.94 21.17 17.82
CA TYR A 14 45.40 20.96 19.21
C TYR A 14 44.61 19.89 20.00
N GLU A 15 43.31 19.74 19.75
CA GLU A 15 42.48 18.74 20.46
C GLU A 15 42.79 17.30 20.04
N VAL A 16 43.20 17.07 18.78
CA VAL A 16 43.47 15.73 18.25
C VAL A 16 44.66 15.05 18.94
N ARG A 17 45.70 15.80 19.32
CA ARG A 17 46.89 15.25 20.01
C ARG A 17 46.62 14.88 21.47
N SER A 18 45.85 15.71 22.18
CA SER A 18 45.46 15.46 23.57
C SER A 18 44.49 14.27 23.65
N TYR A 19 43.62 14.13 22.65
CA TYR A 19 42.66 13.02 22.54
C TYR A 19 43.30 11.69 22.09
N LEU A 20 44.30 11.73 21.21
CA LEU A 20 45.14 10.56 20.86
C LEU A 20 45.91 10.03 22.08
N ARG A 21 46.34 10.90 23.00
CA ARG A 21 46.96 10.47 24.26
C ARG A 21 45.95 9.80 25.19
N PHE A 22 44.73 10.34 25.30
CA PHE A 22 43.68 9.75 26.13
C PHE A 22 43.24 8.37 25.62
N THR A 23 43.09 8.22 24.30
CA THR A 23 42.76 6.93 23.66
C THR A 23 43.90 5.91 23.74
N MET A 24 45.16 6.33 23.62
CA MET A 24 46.31 5.44 23.86
C MET A 24 46.42 5.01 25.34
N GLN A 25 46.12 5.89 26.30
CA GLN A 25 46.07 5.53 27.72
C GLN A 25 44.93 4.57 28.05
N ALA A 26 43.74 4.78 27.46
CA ALA A 26 42.59 3.89 27.62
C ALA A 26 42.84 2.50 26.98
N MET A 27 43.53 2.44 25.84
CA MET A 27 43.93 1.17 25.21
C MET A 27 44.99 0.39 26.02
N SER A 28 45.80 1.05 26.84
CA SER A 28 46.85 0.35 27.62
C SER A 28 46.31 -0.47 28.82
N ARG A 29 45.05 -0.25 29.24
CA ARG A 29 44.51 -0.82 30.49
C ARG A 29 43.54 -2.00 30.31
N THR A 30 43.26 -2.44 29.08
CA THR A 30 42.19 -3.42 28.81
C THR A 30 42.49 -4.42 27.68
N VAL A 31 43.75 -4.62 27.31
CA VAL A 31 44.11 -5.59 26.26
C VAL A 31 44.71 -6.85 26.88
N THR A 32 43.98 -7.96 26.80
CA THR A 32 44.47 -9.28 27.23
C THR A 32 45.52 -9.82 26.25
N PRO A 33 46.47 -10.68 26.67
CA PRO A 33 47.50 -11.24 25.79
C PRO A 33 46.95 -11.93 24.52
N THR A 34 45.77 -12.55 24.63
CA THR A 34 45.03 -13.18 23.52
C THR A 34 44.55 -12.17 22.48
N GLN A 35 44.14 -10.97 22.91
CA GLN A 35 43.76 -9.88 22.02
C GLN A 35 44.98 -9.26 21.33
N VAL A 36 46.13 -9.18 22.00
CA VAL A 36 47.40 -8.74 21.37
C VAL A 36 47.81 -9.69 20.25
N HIS A 37 47.76 -11.01 20.47
CA HIS A 37 48.14 -12.00 19.46
C HIS A 37 47.20 -11.98 18.24
N ALA A 38 45.89 -11.82 18.47
CA ALA A 38 44.89 -11.65 17.41
C ALA A 38 45.09 -10.35 16.61
N LEU A 39 45.48 -9.25 17.27
CA LEU A 39 45.78 -7.97 16.61
C LEU A 39 47.06 -8.04 15.76
N VAL A 40 48.08 -8.78 16.21
CA VAL A 40 49.35 -8.99 15.49
C VAL A 40 49.15 -9.87 14.23
N GLY A 41 48.33 -10.93 14.31
CA GLY A 41 47.96 -11.73 13.14
C GLY A 41 47.20 -10.93 12.07
N ARG A 42 46.47 -9.89 12.48
CA ARG A 42 45.68 -9.01 11.61
C ARG A 42 46.46 -7.80 11.07
N ALA A 43 47.65 -7.51 11.59
CA ALA A 43 48.46 -6.36 11.19
C ALA A 43 48.99 -6.44 9.75
N LYS A 44 49.02 -7.66 9.18
CA LYS A 44 49.54 -7.90 7.83
C LYS A 44 48.55 -7.51 6.71
N PHE A 45 47.25 -7.41 7.01
CA PHE A 45 46.24 -7.07 6.00
C PHE A 45 46.34 -5.59 5.60
N PRO A 46 46.30 -5.28 4.29
CA PRO A 46 46.36 -3.90 3.80
C PRO A 46 45.12 -3.12 4.20
N GLY A 47 45.28 -1.81 4.46
CA GLY A 47 44.17 -0.91 4.76
C GLY A 47 44.64 0.42 5.33
N PRO A 48 43.72 1.41 5.47
CA PRO A 48 44.06 2.69 6.07
C PRO A 48 44.64 2.53 7.48
N ARG A 49 45.75 3.20 7.79
CA ARG A 49 46.40 3.11 9.11
C ARG A 49 45.44 3.44 10.27
N LEU A 50 44.55 4.42 10.08
CA LEU A 50 43.54 4.80 11.08
C LEU A 50 42.47 3.71 11.28
N ALA A 51 42.10 3.00 10.22
CA ALA A 51 41.18 1.87 10.27
C ALA A 51 41.82 0.67 10.98
N ALA A 52 43.11 0.41 10.74
CA ALA A 52 43.85 -0.63 11.45
C ALA A 52 43.97 -0.36 12.96
N ALA A 53 44.04 0.91 13.36
CA ALA A 53 44.22 1.31 14.75
C ALA A 53 42.90 1.51 15.52
N THR A 54 41.81 1.94 14.85
CA THR A 54 40.57 2.35 15.53
C THR A 54 39.31 2.10 14.67
N GLY A 55 38.15 1.96 15.32
CA GLY A 55 36.84 1.96 14.63
C GLY A 55 36.42 3.34 14.10
N TRP A 56 37.08 4.42 14.55
CA TRP A 56 36.72 5.80 14.22
C TRP A 56 36.82 6.14 12.73
N TYR A 57 37.63 5.39 11.96
CA TYR A 57 37.67 5.54 10.52
C TYR A 57 36.30 5.25 9.89
N GLU A 58 35.67 4.13 10.25
CA GLU A 58 34.31 3.82 9.82
C GLU A 58 33.31 4.82 10.41
N THR A 59 33.39 5.06 11.72
CA THR A 59 32.49 5.96 12.43
C THR A 59 32.41 7.35 11.77
N PHE A 60 33.52 7.87 11.26
CA PHE A 60 33.54 9.15 10.56
C PHE A 60 32.63 9.14 9.33
N TYR A 61 32.71 8.14 8.45
CA TYR A 61 31.88 8.08 7.24
C TYR A 61 30.44 7.65 7.53
N ASP A 62 30.23 6.85 8.57
CA ASP A 62 28.88 6.43 8.98
C ASP A 62 28.08 7.55 9.63
N LEU A 63 28.73 8.45 10.40
CA LEU A 63 28.04 9.53 11.11
C LEU A 63 28.10 10.89 10.41
N LYS A 64 29.11 11.13 9.56
CA LYS A 64 29.21 12.39 8.82
C LYS A 64 28.01 12.54 7.88
N ASN A 65 27.27 13.64 8.03
CA ASN A 65 26.14 14.00 7.17
C ASN A 65 26.54 13.86 5.68
N PRO A 66 25.79 13.10 4.84
CA PRO A 66 24.41 12.60 5.04
C PRO A 66 24.24 11.29 5.82
N GLY A 67 25.32 10.73 6.38
CA GLY A 67 25.33 9.47 7.13
C GLY A 67 25.39 8.24 6.23
N GLY A 68 25.87 7.11 6.78
CA GLY A 68 25.93 5.82 6.08
C GLY A 68 26.76 5.85 4.80
N GLN A 69 27.79 6.69 4.72
CA GLN A 69 28.62 6.86 3.52
C GLN A 69 29.76 5.86 3.42
N PHE A 70 29.98 5.04 4.45
CA PHE A 70 31.11 4.12 4.48
C PHE A 70 31.03 3.07 3.36
N MET A 71 29.85 2.72 2.84
CA MET A 71 29.74 1.80 1.69
C MET A 71 30.45 2.33 0.43
N TYR A 72 30.44 3.65 0.21
CA TYR A 72 31.15 4.25 -0.92
C TYR A 72 32.65 4.35 -0.68
N GLN A 73 33.02 4.62 0.58
CA GLN A 73 34.42 4.62 0.96
C GLN A 73 35.02 3.22 0.84
N LEU A 74 34.25 2.19 1.21
CA LEU A 74 34.60 0.79 1.03
C LEU A 74 34.95 0.52 -0.44
N HIS A 75 34.06 0.84 -1.38
CA HIS A 75 34.33 0.64 -2.80
C HIS A 75 35.66 1.29 -3.27
N LYS A 76 36.00 2.49 -2.76
CA LYS A 76 37.26 3.19 -3.09
C LYS A 76 38.52 2.54 -2.52
N LEU A 77 38.39 1.78 -1.43
CA LEU A 77 39.52 1.17 -0.72
C LEU A 77 39.97 -0.15 -1.32
N HIS A 78 39.19 -0.74 -2.23
CA HIS A 78 39.35 -2.14 -2.57
C HIS A 78 40.32 -2.40 -3.73
N ASN A 79 41.36 -3.17 -3.41
CA ASN A 79 42.18 -3.98 -4.32
C ASN A 79 41.87 -5.48 -4.11
N THR A 80 40.59 -5.85 -3.92
CA THR A 80 40.05 -7.20 -3.59
C THR A 80 39.88 -7.53 -2.09
N TYR A 81 40.75 -7.10 -1.17
CA TYR A 81 40.53 -7.27 0.29
C TYR A 81 41.16 -6.12 1.09
N VAL A 82 40.57 -5.77 2.24
CA VAL A 82 41.06 -4.64 3.06
C VAL A 82 40.69 -4.81 4.54
N ARG A 83 41.56 -4.35 5.44
CA ARG A 83 41.25 -4.20 6.86
C ARG A 83 40.44 -2.92 7.10
N LEU A 84 39.23 -3.07 7.64
CA LEU A 84 38.29 -1.96 7.88
C LEU A 84 38.29 -1.44 9.32
N SER A 85 38.64 -2.30 10.28
CA SER A 85 38.74 -1.93 11.68
C SER A 85 39.83 -2.78 12.36
N PRO A 86 40.14 -2.56 13.64
CA PRO A 86 41.04 -3.44 14.38
C PRO A 86 40.60 -4.91 14.35
N ASN A 87 39.29 -5.15 14.20
CA ASN A 87 38.67 -6.47 14.34
C ASN A 87 38.05 -7.05 13.06
N GLU A 88 37.91 -6.25 12.01
CA GLU A 88 37.18 -6.61 10.78
C GLU A 88 38.07 -6.55 9.52
N VAL A 89 38.02 -7.62 8.73
CA VAL A 89 38.59 -7.69 7.37
C VAL A 89 37.43 -7.81 6.36
N HIS A 90 37.47 -7.02 5.30
CA HIS A 90 36.53 -7.13 4.17
C HIS A 90 37.16 -7.89 3.02
N VAL A 91 36.39 -8.80 2.43
CA VAL A 91 36.75 -9.50 1.19
C VAL A 91 35.73 -9.11 0.13
N SER A 92 36.22 -8.57 -0.98
CA SER A 92 35.44 -8.20 -2.16
C SER A 92 35.86 -9.11 -3.32
N ASP A 93 35.59 -10.40 -3.13
CA ASP A 93 35.79 -11.46 -4.12
C ASP A 93 34.53 -12.31 -4.11
N THR A 94 33.77 -12.21 -5.20
CA THR A 94 32.45 -12.85 -5.31
C THR A 94 32.55 -14.37 -5.27
N ALA A 95 33.66 -14.96 -5.73
CA ALA A 95 33.90 -16.39 -5.65
C ALA A 95 34.04 -16.91 -4.20
N TRP A 96 34.32 -16.04 -3.23
CA TRP A 96 34.51 -16.40 -1.83
C TRP A 96 33.22 -16.40 -1.01
N VAL A 97 32.06 -16.09 -1.63
CA VAL A 97 30.76 -16.01 -0.95
C VAL A 97 30.39 -17.31 -0.24
N ASP A 98 30.65 -18.46 -0.87
CA ASP A 98 30.32 -19.78 -0.34
C ASP A 98 31.26 -20.18 0.83
N THR A 99 32.40 -19.51 1.01
CA THR A 99 33.31 -19.73 2.16
C THR A 99 32.84 -18.98 3.41
N LEU A 100 32.32 -17.76 3.24
CA LEU A 100 31.84 -16.95 4.36
C LEU A 100 30.40 -17.31 4.73
N LEU A 101 29.52 -17.47 3.74
CA LEU A 101 28.07 -17.70 3.89
C LEU A 101 27.73 -19.19 3.78
N VAL A 102 28.29 -19.99 4.67
CA VAL A 102 28.13 -21.46 4.68
C VAL A 102 26.81 -21.94 5.27
N SER A 103 26.37 -23.12 4.84
CA SER A 103 25.30 -23.87 5.52
C SER A 103 25.76 -24.37 6.90
N SER A 104 24.81 -24.71 7.78
CA SER A 104 25.13 -25.27 9.10
C SER A 104 25.85 -26.62 9.04
N ALA A 105 25.77 -27.34 7.91
CA ALA A 105 26.49 -28.59 7.69
C ALA A 105 27.95 -28.37 7.31
N GLN A 106 28.26 -27.24 6.66
CA GLN A 106 29.59 -26.90 6.17
C GLN A 106 30.45 -26.15 7.19
N GLY A 107 29.84 -25.41 8.14
CA GLY A 107 30.62 -24.72 9.15
C GLY A 107 29.82 -23.86 10.12
N THR A 108 30.51 -23.43 11.18
CA THR A 108 29.96 -22.53 12.21
C THR A 108 30.28 -21.08 11.87
N ARG A 109 29.23 -20.24 11.82
CA ARG A 109 29.35 -18.80 11.57
C ARG A 109 28.54 -18.01 12.60
N ASP A 110 29.24 -17.36 13.51
CA ASP A 110 28.65 -16.39 14.44
C ASP A 110 28.42 -15.07 13.72
N LYS A 111 27.38 -14.33 14.13
CA LYS A 111 27.17 -12.95 13.69
C LYS A 111 28.10 -12.06 14.50
N TYR A 112 28.74 -11.10 13.87
CA TYR A 112 29.61 -10.17 14.58
C TYR A 112 28.81 -9.38 15.64
N GLY A 113 29.32 -9.31 16.88
CA GLY A 113 28.60 -8.77 18.03
C GLY A 113 27.94 -7.40 17.79
N PRO A 114 28.69 -6.37 17.35
CA PRO A 114 28.12 -5.07 16.98
C PRO A 114 26.97 -5.14 15.95
N ALA A 115 27.12 -5.99 14.93
CA ALA A 115 26.07 -6.19 13.92
C ALA A 115 24.86 -6.97 14.46
N ALA A 116 25.03 -7.76 15.53
CA ALA A 116 23.95 -8.45 16.21
C ALA A 116 23.13 -7.49 17.09
N SER A 117 23.79 -6.56 17.79
CA SER A 117 23.13 -5.64 18.72
C SER A 117 22.40 -4.46 18.05
N GLN A 118 22.74 -4.10 16.81
CA GLN A 118 22.28 -2.86 16.18
C GLN A 118 20.75 -2.72 15.99
N ALA A 119 20.00 -3.82 16.01
CA ALA A 119 18.55 -3.84 15.73
C ALA A 119 17.65 -3.80 16.98
N GLY A 120 18.20 -3.72 18.19
CA GLY A 120 17.37 -3.65 19.40
C GLY A 120 16.71 -4.96 19.83
N THR A 121 16.90 -6.06 19.09
CA THR A 121 16.26 -7.36 19.37
C THR A 121 17.27 -8.47 19.69
N PRO A 122 18.13 -8.34 20.72
CA PRO A 122 19.20 -9.31 21.00
C PRO A 122 18.72 -10.74 21.29
N GLN A 123 17.45 -10.91 21.73
CA GLN A 123 16.82 -12.19 22.00
C GLN A 123 16.06 -12.83 20.80
N GLY A 124 15.93 -12.08 19.69
CA GLY A 124 15.33 -12.58 18.45
C GLY A 124 16.36 -13.25 17.53
N VAL A 125 15.91 -13.98 16.51
CA VAL A 125 16.78 -14.66 15.54
C VAL A 125 17.76 -13.67 14.90
N PHE A 126 17.30 -12.50 14.48
CA PHE A 126 18.16 -11.51 13.82
C PHE A 126 19.29 -10.99 14.72
N GLY A 127 18.99 -10.73 16.00
CA GLY A 127 19.95 -10.23 16.99
C GLY A 127 20.81 -11.30 17.64
N THR A 128 20.59 -12.58 17.35
CA THR A 128 21.33 -13.69 17.97
C THR A 128 22.73 -13.83 17.36
N SER A 129 23.76 -13.63 18.18
CA SER A 129 25.16 -13.70 17.78
C SER A 129 25.64 -15.14 17.53
N LEU A 130 25.44 -16.05 18.49
CA LEU A 130 25.98 -17.42 18.43
C LEU A 130 25.25 -18.30 17.40
N HIS A 131 26.00 -19.08 16.62
CA HIS A 131 25.48 -19.94 15.56
C HIS A 131 24.48 -20.98 16.06
N ASN A 132 24.82 -21.73 17.11
CA ASN A 132 23.97 -22.81 17.62
C ASN A 132 22.67 -22.28 18.23
N THR A 133 22.75 -21.18 19.00
CA THR A 133 21.57 -20.49 19.53
C THR A 133 20.68 -19.98 18.40
N HIS A 134 21.26 -19.34 17.38
CA HIS A 134 20.51 -18.90 16.20
C HIS A 134 19.84 -20.07 15.47
N ARG A 135 20.57 -21.18 15.25
CA ARG A 135 20.05 -22.37 14.58
C ARG A 135 18.82 -22.92 15.30
N ARG A 136 18.89 -23.06 16.64
CA ARG A 136 17.78 -23.52 17.47
C ARG A 136 16.57 -22.58 17.41
N ARG A 137 16.78 -21.27 17.62
CA ARG A 137 15.72 -20.25 17.56
C ARG A 137 15.04 -20.21 16.19
N ARG A 138 15.84 -20.26 15.12
CA ARG A 138 15.34 -20.30 13.75
C ARG A 138 14.54 -21.56 13.46
N ALA A 139 14.97 -22.72 13.97
CA ALA A 139 14.25 -23.97 13.77
C ALA A 139 12.79 -23.90 14.27
N GLY A 140 12.54 -23.17 15.37
CA GLY A 140 11.19 -22.91 15.87
C GLY A 140 10.31 -22.09 14.93
N LEU A 141 10.89 -21.20 14.12
CA LEU A 141 10.14 -20.34 13.19
C LEU A 141 10.06 -20.89 11.77
N ASN A 142 10.98 -21.76 11.36
CA ASN A 142 11.02 -22.30 9.99
C ASN A 142 9.68 -22.87 9.50
N PRO A 143 8.88 -23.62 10.29
CA PRO A 143 7.60 -24.15 9.85
C PRO A 143 6.63 -23.04 9.40
N LEU A 144 6.57 -21.93 10.17
CA LEU A 144 5.69 -20.80 9.91
C LEU A 144 6.06 -20.05 8.63
N PHE A 145 7.32 -20.14 8.15
CA PHE A 145 7.78 -19.50 6.91
C PHE A 145 8.11 -20.51 5.79
N SER A 146 7.57 -21.73 5.90
CA SER A 146 7.65 -22.73 4.83
C SER A 146 6.92 -22.28 3.57
N LYS A 147 7.25 -22.89 2.42
CA LYS A 147 6.59 -22.58 1.14
C LYS A 147 5.07 -22.81 1.21
N SER A 148 4.63 -23.86 1.91
CA SER A 148 3.20 -24.16 2.09
C SER A 148 2.46 -23.12 2.93
N CYS A 149 3.07 -22.62 4.01
CA CYS A 149 2.45 -21.58 4.84
C CYS A 149 2.43 -20.22 4.10
N ALA A 150 3.47 -19.90 3.34
CA ALA A 150 3.44 -18.70 2.50
C ALA A 150 2.31 -18.77 1.46
N ALA A 151 2.11 -19.93 0.81
CA ALA A 151 1.02 -20.14 -0.13
C ALA A 151 -0.37 -20.04 0.51
N SER A 152 -0.55 -20.46 1.77
CA SER A 152 -1.85 -20.30 2.45
C SER A 152 -2.20 -18.83 2.74
N ALA A 153 -1.24 -17.91 2.69
CA ALA A 153 -1.48 -16.48 2.85
C ALA A 153 -1.80 -15.74 1.55
N GLU A 154 -1.93 -16.42 0.41
CA GLU A 154 -2.26 -15.78 -0.87
C GLU A 154 -3.55 -14.95 -0.81
N GLY A 155 -4.60 -15.49 -0.18
CA GLY A 155 -5.86 -14.77 0.02
C GLY A 155 -5.66 -13.45 0.77
N LEU A 156 -4.88 -13.47 1.85
CA LEU A 156 -4.50 -12.28 2.60
C LEU A 156 -3.76 -11.26 1.73
N ILE A 157 -2.76 -11.71 0.96
CA ILE A 157 -1.98 -10.83 0.09
C ILE A 157 -2.89 -10.16 -0.94
N TYR A 158 -3.81 -10.90 -1.55
CA TYR A 158 -4.78 -10.35 -2.49
C TYR A 158 -5.75 -9.34 -1.83
N ASP A 159 -6.23 -9.62 -0.62
CA ASP A 159 -7.13 -8.71 0.07
C ASP A 159 -6.42 -7.39 0.46
N LYS A 160 -5.15 -7.46 0.87
CA LYS A 160 -4.33 -6.26 1.10
C LYS A 160 -3.95 -5.56 -0.21
N LEU A 161 -3.79 -6.30 -1.31
CA LEU A 161 -3.49 -5.73 -2.63
C LEU A 161 -4.68 -4.90 -3.14
N ASP A 162 -5.91 -5.35 -2.92
CA ASP A 162 -7.11 -4.59 -3.28
C ASP A 162 -7.16 -3.26 -2.52
N LEU A 163 -6.85 -3.29 -1.22
CA LEU A 163 -6.73 -2.08 -0.39
C LEU A 163 -5.55 -1.18 -0.83
N LEU A 164 -4.42 -1.76 -1.23
CA LEU A 164 -3.27 -1.04 -1.77
C LEU A 164 -3.64 -0.29 -3.05
N ILE A 165 -4.29 -0.96 -4.00
CA ILE A 165 -4.77 -0.35 -5.25
C ILE A 165 -5.77 0.75 -4.93
N GLN A 166 -6.73 0.51 -4.03
CA GLN A 166 -7.70 1.53 -3.62
C GLN A 166 -7.01 2.78 -3.05
N ARG A 167 -5.98 2.60 -2.21
CA ARG A 167 -5.20 3.71 -1.65
C ARG A 167 -4.45 4.49 -2.73
N ILE A 168 -3.76 3.79 -3.63
CA ILE A 168 -3.03 4.41 -4.75
C ILE A 168 -4.00 5.20 -5.62
N ASP A 169 -5.12 4.59 -6.02
CA ASP A 169 -6.15 5.22 -6.84
C ASP A 169 -6.68 6.50 -6.16
N THR A 170 -6.98 6.42 -4.86
CA THR A 170 -7.47 7.56 -4.07
C THR A 170 -6.44 8.69 -4.02
N GLN A 171 -5.16 8.38 -3.80
CA GLN A 171 -4.10 9.38 -3.80
C GLN A 171 -3.91 10.02 -5.17
N ILE A 172 -3.91 9.24 -6.26
CA ILE A 172 -3.79 9.79 -7.63
C ILE A 172 -4.99 10.68 -7.96
N ILE A 173 -6.22 10.29 -7.58
CA ILE A 173 -7.43 11.09 -7.83
C ILE A 173 -7.39 12.40 -7.03
N ARG A 174 -6.98 12.35 -5.76
CA ARG A 174 -6.94 13.51 -4.87
C ARG A 174 -5.80 14.47 -5.20
N ASP A 175 -4.59 13.94 -5.38
CA ASP A 175 -3.34 14.71 -5.41
C ASP A 175 -2.67 14.74 -6.79
N GLY A 176 -3.21 14.01 -7.77
CA GLY A 176 -2.66 13.85 -9.12
C GLY A 176 -1.50 12.85 -9.21
N CYS A 177 -1.00 12.34 -8.09
CA CYS A 177 0.01 11.29 -8.01
C CYS A 177 -0.07 10.51 -6.68
N ALA A 178 0.52 9.33 -6.62
CA ALA A 178 0.67 8.52 -5.40
C ALA A 178 2.15 8.26 -5.09
N ASP A 179 2.49 8.26 -3.80
CA ASP A 179 3.80 7.80 -3.31
C ASP A 179 3.79 6.28 -3.12
N MET A 180 4.60 5.59 -3.91
CA MET A 180 4.62 4.13 -3.91
C MET A 180 5.30 3.57 -2.67
N ARG A 181 6.31 4.26 -2.12
CA ARG A 181 7.09 3.72 -0.99
C ARG A 181 6.23 3.57 0.25
N THR A 182 5.49 4.62 0.62
CA THR A 182 4.62 4.56 1.80
C THR A 182 3.46 3.57 1.59
N ALA A 183 2.86 3.55 0.41
CA ALA A 183 1.78 2.63 0.08
C ALA A 183 2.23 1.16 0.20
N PHE A 184 3.39 0.82 -0.37
CA PHE A 184 3.95 -0.53 -0.26
C PHE A 184 4.35 -0.88 1.17
N MET A 185 4.91 0.05 1.94
CA MET A 185 5.27 -0.23 3.33
C MET A 185 4.02 -0.47 4.20
N CYS A 186 2.91 0.23 3.94
CA CYS A 186 1.63 -0.08 4.59
C CYS A 186 1.13 -1.48 4.20
N PHE A 187 1.22 -1.83 2.91
CA PHE A 187 0.83 -3.13 2.39
C PHE A 187 1.58 -4.28 3.04
N THR A 188 2.91 -4.22 3.05
CA THR A 188 3.76 -5.27 3.63
C THR A 188 3.63 -5.34 5.15
N THR A 189 3.46 -4.19 5.83
CA THR A 189 3.22 -4.17 7.28
C THR A 189 1.89 -4.84 7.64
N ASP A 190 0.82 -4.54 6.89
CA ASP A 190 -0.50 -5.13 7.13
C ASP A 190 -0.50 -6.64 6.87
N ILE A 191 0.23 -7.10 5.85
CA ILE A 191 0.42 -8.53 5.58
C ILE A 191 1.19 -9.18 6.72
N VAL A 192 2.39 -8.68 7.08
CA VAL A 192 3.23 -9.37 8.07
C VAL A 192 2.59 -9.35 9.47
N SER A 193 1.92 -8.25 9.85
CA SER A 193 1.21 -8.15 11.13
C SER A 193 0.06 -9.16 11.22
N GLU A 194 -0.76 -9.27 10.18
CA GLU A 194 -1.83 -10.26 10.14
C GLU A 194 -1.27 -11.68 10.07
N TYR A 195 -0.27 -11.93 9.23
CA TYR A 195 0.40 -13.24 9.09
C TYR A 195 1.00 -13.74 10.42
N CYS A 196 1.66 -12.87 11.18
CA CYS A 196 2.40 -13.27 12.39
C CYS A 196 1.55 -13.20 13.68
N LEU A 197 0.55 -12.32 13.74
CA LEU A 197 -0.20 -12.03 14.97
C LEU A 197 -1.70 -12.33 14.85
N GLY A 198 -2.19 -12.61 13.64
CA GLY A 198 -3.62 -12.81 13.34
C GLY A 198 -4.44 -11.52 13.30
N LYS A 199 -3.77 -10.35 13.32
CA LYS A 199 -4.43 -9.04 13.25
C LYS A 199 -3.60 -8.04 12.45
N SER A 200 -4.23 -7.45 11.43
CA SER A 200 -3.68 -6.33 10.66
C SER A 200 -3.58 -5.05 11.49
N PHE A 201 -2.56 -4.24 11.22
CA PHE A 201 -2.46 -2.90 11.80
C PHE A 201 -3.44 -1.90 11.17
N GLY A 202 -3.89 -2.14 9.93
CA GLY A 202 -4.88 -1.32 9.23
C GLY A 202 -4.26 -0.08 8.58
N LEU A 203 -2.95 -0.11 8.31
CA LEU A 203 -2.20 1.05 7.82
C LEU A 203 -2.59 1.44 6.40
N LEU A 204 -3.05 0.51 5.59
CA LEU A 204 -3.55 0.80 4.24
C LEU A 204 -4.80 1.68 4.26
N GLN A 205 -5.69 1.45 5.23
CA GLN A 205 -6.98 2.15 5.35
C GLN A 205 -6.84 3.51 6.05
N ASN A 206 -5.87 3.66 6.95
CA ASN A 206 -5.60 4.91 7.65
C ASN A 206 -4.32 5.58 7.12
N GLU A 207 -4.48 6.57 6.25
CA GLU A 207 -3.34 7.24 5.61
C GLU A 207 -2.44 7.98 6.60
N ILE A 208 -3.02 8.60 7.63
CA ILE A 208 -2.28 9.32 8.67
C ILE A 208 -1.39 8.35 9.44
N GLU A 209 -1.97 7.25 9.93
CA GLU A 209 -1.22 6.24 10.67
C GLU A 209 -0.16 5.56 9.81
N GLY A 210 -0.47 5.24 8.55
CA GLY A 210 0.51 4.68 7.61
C GLY A 210 1.71 5.60 7.37
N ASN A 211 1.48 6.92 7.23
CA ASN A 211 2.54 7.90 7.06
C ASN A 211 3.40 8.05 8.33
N GLU A 212 2.77 8.06 9.51
CA GLU A 212 3.47 8.13 10.78
C GLU A 212 4.29 6.86 11.06
N TRP A 213 3.75 5.69 10.69
CA TRP A 213 4.49 4.42 10.74
C TRP A 213 5.72 4.45 9.87
N HIS A 214 5.61 4.98 8.64
CA HIS A 214 6.74 5.10 7.72
C HIS A 214 7.85 5.97 8.31
N LYS A 215 7.49 7.12 8.90
CA LYS A 215 8.45 7.98 9.58
C LYS A 215 9.18 7.24 10.70
N SER A 216 8.45 6.46 11.50
CA SER A 216 9.03 5.64 12.58
C SER A 216 10.00 4.57 12.09
N ILE A 217 9.64 3.79 11.07
CA ILE A 217 10.53 2.75 10.51
C ILE A 217 11.78 3.39 9.89
N ARG A 218 11.62 4.51 9.18
CA ARG A 218 12.75 5.25 8.61
C ARG A 218 13.63 5.89 9.69
N ALA A 219 13.05 6.37 10.79
CA ALA A 219 13.78 6.87 11.94
C ALA A 219 14.61 5.77 12.58
N LEU A 220 14.06 4.55 12.73
CA LEU A 220 14.81 3.39 13.21
C LEU A 220 16.03 3.09 12.31
N ALA A 221 15.84 3.02 10.99
CA ALA A 221 16.93 2.79 10.04
C ALA A 221 18.06 3.83 10.16
N LYS A 222 17.70 5.12 10.33
CA LYS A 222 18.65 6.23 10.54
C LYS A 222 19.51 6.07 11.80
N THR A 223 19.03 5.35 12.81
CA THR A 223 19.82 5.12 14.04
C THR A 223 20.88 4.04 13.88
N ILE A 224 20.77 3.15 12.88
CA ILE A 224 21.64 1.97 12.75
C ILE A 224 23.14 2.33 12.64
N PRO A 225 23.58 3.31 11.82
CA PRO A 225 24.99 3.68 11.77
C PRO A 225 25.52 4.14 13.13
N PHE A 226 24.67 4.78 13.94
CA PHE A 226 25.04 5.23 15.28
C PHE A 226 25.06 4.07 16.29
N THR A 227 24.03 3.23 16.33
CA THR A 227 23.93 2.11 17.28
C THR A 227 24.92 0.98 16.98
N ARG A 228 25.37 0.86 15.72
CA ARG A 228 26.48 -0.02 15.32
C ARG A 228 27.80 0.37 16.00
N GLN A 229 28.05 1.68 16.14
CA GLN A 229 29.29 2.21 16.72
C GLN A 229 29.20 2.30 18.26
N PHE A 230 28.00 2.58 18.78
CA PHE A 230 27.72 2.74 20.21
C PHE A 230 26.68 1.73 20.70
N ASN A 231 27.04 0.45 20.67
CA ASN A 231 26.14 -0.66 20.98
C ASN A 231 25.53 -0.62 22.40
N TRP A 232 26.18 0.05 23.35
CA TRP A 232 25.70 0.24 24.74
C TRP A 232 24.46 1.13 24.83
N ILE A 233 24.14 1.89 23.78
CA ILE A 233 22.99 2.80 23.77
C ILE A 233 21.67 2.04 23.68
N ILE A 234 21.61 0.95 22.92
CA ILE A 234 20.40 0.13 22.77
C ILE A 234 19.86 -0.40 24.10
N PRO A 235 20.65 -1.09 24.95
CA PRO A 235 20.14 -1.57 26.24
C PRO A 235 19.85 -0.41 27.22
N LEU A 236 20.47 0.76 27.03
CA LEU A 236 20.15 1.96 27.80
C LEU A 236 18.80 2.54 27.36
N SER A 237 18.53 2.64 26.04
CA SER A 237 17.30 3.21 25.50
C SER A 237 16.06 2.39 25.88
N GLN A 238 16.22 1.07 26.01
CA GLN A 238 15.14 0.18 26.47
C GLN A 238 14.75 0.40 27.95
N LYS A 239 15.60 1.06 28.74
CA LYS A 239 15.31 1.42 30.14
C LYS A 239 14.71 2.82 30.30
N ILE A 240 14.67 3.60 29.23
CA ILE A 240 14.14 4.97 29.25
C ILE A 240 12.61 4.90 29.26
N PRO A 241 11.92 5.62 30.16
CA PRO A 241 10.46 5.68 30.16
C PRO A 241 9.91 6.17 28.82
N PRO A 242 8.82 5.56 28.30
CA PRO A 242 8.23 5.97 27.01
C PRO A 242 7.85 7.45 26.94
N SER A 243 7.44 8.05 28.07
CA SER A 243 7.13 9.48 28.17
C SER A 243 8.34 10.37 27.84
N PHE A 244 9.53 9.98 28.29
CA PHE A 244 10.77 10.69 27.97
C PHE A 244 11.19 10.46 26.52
N MET A 245 11.06 9.23 26.01
CA MET A 245 11.34 8.95 24.59
C MET A 245 10.45 9.76 23.64
N ARG A 246 9.19 10.00 23.98
CA ARG A 246 8.28 10.86 23.19
C ARG A 246 8.78 12.30 23.06
N VAL A 247 9.46 12.81 24.09
CA VAL A 247 10.06 14.16 24.08
C VAL A 247 11.32 14.19 23.22
N VAL A 248 12.16 13.14 23.28
CA VAL A 248 13.42 13.05 22.52
C VAL A 248 13.15 12.81 21.03
N SER A 249 12.26 11.87 20.70
CA SER A 249 11.86 11.57 19.34
C SER A 249 10.51 10.85 19.34
N PRO A 250 9.42 11.52 18.90
CA PRO A 250 8.11 10.89 18.75
C PRO A 250 8.15 9.64 17.86
N ASP A 251 8.94 9.68 16.79
CA ASP A 251 9.09 8.59 15.83
C ASP A 251 9.70 7.34 16.48
N LEU A 252 10.78 7.50 17.27
CA LEU A 252 11.40 6.39 18.00
C LEU A 252 10.54 5.91 19.17
N ALA A 253 9.72 6.78 19.76
CA ALA A 253 8.80 6.37 20.82
C ALA A 253 7.74 5.37 20.32
N ARG A 254 7.30 5.45 19.05
CA ARG A 254 6.42 4.42 18.47
C ARG A 254 7.11 3.07 18.33
N VAL A 255 8.39 3.07 17.97
CA VAL A 255 9.19 1.83 17.92
C VAL A 255 9.36 1.23 19.31
N ALA A 256 9.61 2.06 20.32
CA ALA A 256 9.64 1.61 21.72
C ALA A 256 8.25 1.07 22.17
N GLY A 257 7.17 1.72 21.74
CA GLY A 257 5.80 1.24 21.93
C GLY A 257 5.58 -0.14 21.34
N MET A 258 6.05 -0.39 20.11
CA MET A 258 5.98 -1.70 19.46
C MET A 258 6.65 -2.79 20.31
N HIS A 259 7.82 -2.53 20.92
CA HIS A 259 8.45 -3.49 21.82
C HIS A 259 7.53 -3.84 23.01
N HIS A 260 6.92 -2.84 23.63
CA HIS A 260 6.02 -3.03 24.75
C HIS A 260 4.74 -3.78 24.35
N ASP A 261 4.15 -3.43 23.21
CA ASP A 261 2.95 -4.07 22.68
C ASP A 261 3.21 -5.54 22.35
N MET A 262 4.36 -5.86 21.75
CA MET A 262 4.76 -7.25 21.46
C MET A 262 5.05 -8.04 22.74
N GLU A 263 5.59 -7.41 23.76
CA GLU A 263 5.80 -8.03 25.08
C GLU A 263 4.48 -8.34 25.77
N ALA A 264 3.52 -7.41 25.73
CA ALA A 264 2.17 -7.62 26.26
C ALA A 264 1.43 -8.74 25.53
N GLN A 265 1.49 -8.77 24.19
CA GLN A 265 0.89 -9.84 23.40
C GLN A 265 1.57 -11.20 23.63
N ALA A 266 2.90 -11.23 23.74
CA ALA A 266 3.62 -12.45 24.09
C ALA A 266 3.21 -12.99 25.47
N LEU A 267 3.06 -12.10 26.46
CA LEU A 267 2.60 -12.47 27.79
C LEU A 267 1.17 -13.03 27.76
N GLN A 268 0.30 -12.42 26.97
CA GLN A 268 -1.06 -12.93 26.78
C GLN A 268 -1.04 -14.32 26.11
N ALA A 269 -0.23 -14.50 25.06
CA ALA A 269 -0.10 -15.79 24.39
C ALA A 269 0.41 -16.90 25.33
N VAL A 270 1.37 -16.59 26.21
CA VAL A 270 1.84 -17.53 27.25
C VAL A 270 0.72 -17.89 28.21
N ARG A 271 -0.06 -16.91 28.69
CA ARG A 271 -1.19 -17.17 29.60
C ARG A 271 -2.26 -18.06 28.97
N GLU A 272 -2.61 -17.78 27.71
CA GLU A 272 -3.58 -18.58 26.96
C GLU A 272 -3.06 -20.00 26.74
N HIS A 273 -1.79 -20.16 26.35
CA HIS A 273 -1.14 -21.47 26.19
C HIS A 273 -1.12 -22.26 27.51
N ASP A 274 -0.75 -21.63 28.63
CA ASP A 274 -0.76 -22.29 29.94
C ASP A 274 -2.16 -22.74 30.36
N GLN A 275 -3.21 -22.01 29.97
CA GLN A 275 -4.60 -22.41 30.19
C GLN A 275 -5.01 -23.59 29.31
N ASP A 276 -4.63 -23.59 28.03
CA ASP A 276 -4.90 -24.70 27.09
C ASP A 276 -4.22 -25.99 27.56
N VAL A 277 -2.98 -25.90 28.04
CA VAL A 277 -2.25 -27.03 28.63
C VAL A 277 -2.96 -27.57 29.87
N LYS A 278 -3.44 -26.70 30.77
CA LYS A 278 -4.15 -27.11 32.00
C LYS A 278 -5.51 -27.76 31.72
N THR A 279 -6.22 -27.26 30.72
CA THR A 279 -7.57 -27.73 30.36
C THR A 279 -7.57 -28.98 29.49
N GLY A 280 -6.40 -29.41 29.00
CA GLY A 280 -6.28 -30.52 28.06
C GLY A 280 -6.76 -30.18 26.64
N SER A 281 -7.14 -28.91 26.40
CA SER A 281 -7.56 -28.37 25.10
C SER A 281 -6.37 -28.08 24.19
N LYS A 282 -5.28 -28.87 24.29
CA LYS A 282 -4.10 -28.70 23.44
C LYS A 282 -4.53 -28.81 21.98
N LEU A 283 -4.61 -27.65 21.34
CA LEU A 283 -4.71 -27.55 19.90
C LEU A 283 -3.42 -28.17 19.32
N PRO A 284 -3.50 -28.98 18.23
CA PRO A 284 -2.32 -29.54 17.57
C PRO A 284 -1.34 -28.42 17.17
N PHE A 285 -0.07 -28.71 16.92
CA PHE A 285 0.89 -27.70 16.45
C PHE A 285 0.34 -26.94 15.22
N HIS A 286 -0.11 -25.70 15.43
CA HIS A 286 -0.82 -24.96 14.38
C HIS A 286 0.20 -24.32 13.43
N ARG A 287 0.24 -24.84 12.21
CA ARG A 287 0.99 -24.26 11.08
C ARG A 287 0.21 -23.16 10.36
N ASN A 288 -0.91 -22.71 10.91
CA ASN A 288 -1.78 -21.75 10.24
C ASN A 288 -1.22 -20.34 10.45
N PRO A 289 -0.56 -19.72 9.46
CA PRO A 289 -0.30 -18.30 9.55
C PRO A 289 -1.65 -17.56 9.63
N MET A 290 -1.67 -16.36 10.21
CA MET A 290 -2.90 -15.58 10.42
C MET A 290 -3.79 -16.04 11.58
N GLU A 291 -3.42 -17.11 12.30
CA GLU A 291 -4.02 -17.38 13.60
C GLU A 291 -3.61 -16.31 14.63
N LYS A 292 -4.49 -16.06 15.60
CA LYS A 292 -4.18 -15.18 16.73
C LYS A 292 -2.88 -15.64 17.40
N PHE A 293 -1.91 -14.73 17.48
CA PHE A 293 -0.59 -14.99 18.05
C PHE A 293 0.22 -16.11 17.37
N ALA A 294 0.04 -16.32 16.06
CA ALA A 294 0.68 -17.40 15.31
C ALA A 294 2.19 -17.56 15.61
N VAL A 295 2.97 -16.47 15.61
CA VAL A 295 4.41 -16.53 15.92
C VAL A 295 4.69 -16.99 17.35
N PHE A 296 3.91 -16.54 18.33
CA PHE A 296 4.11 -16.91 19.73
C PHE A 296 3.67 -18.35 19.97
N ARG A 297 2.52 -18.77 19.43
CA ARG A 297 2.04 -20.15 19.52
C ARG A 297 3.01 -21.13 18.89
N ALA A 298 3.52 -20.82 17.69
CA ALA A 298 4.52 -21.65 17.01
C ALA A 298 5.79 -21.87 17.86
N LEU A 299 6.21 -20.88 18.66
CA LEU A 299 7.36 -21.01 19.56
C LEU A 299 7.01 -21.75 20.87
N LEU A 300 5.84 -21.50 21.43
CA LEU A 300 5.38 -22.13 22.69
C LEU A 300 5.12 -23.62 22.51
N GLU A 301 4.51 -24.00 21.38
CA GLU A 301 4.16 -25.38 21.03
C GLU A 301 5.33 -26.19 20.48
N ASN A 302 6.49 -25.57 20.26
CA ASN A 302 7.67 -26.28 19.76
C ASN A 302 8.38 -27.03 20.89
N ASP A 303 8.35 -28.36 20.86
CA ASP A 303 8.95 -29.21 21.90
C ASP A 303 10.50 -29.21 21.87
N ASP A 304 11.12 -28.84 20.76
CA ASP A 304 12.59 -28.74 20.64
C ASP A 304 13.15 -27.47 21.31
N LEU A 305 12.29 -26.50 21.63
CA LEU A 305 12.69 -25.28 22.34
C LEU A 305 12.67 -25.49 23.86
N PRO A 306 13.78 -25.23 24.56
CA PRO A 306 13.81 -25.33 26.01
C PRO A 306 12.97 -24.21 26.67
N PRO A 307 12.57 -24.36 27.95
CA PRO A 307 11.70 -23.40 28.63
C PRO A 307 12.20 -21.95 28.64
N ASP A 308 13.52 -21.73 28.71
CA ASP A 308 14.13 -20.40 28.68
C ASP A 308 13.95 -19.70 27.32
N GLU A 309 13.79 -20.47 26.22
CA GLU A 309 13.52 -19.94 24.89
C GLU A 309 12.03 -19.67 24.63
N LYS A 310 11.16 -19.97 25.61
CA LYS A 310 9.70 -19.78 25.56
C LYS A 310 9.20 -18.62 26.43
N LEU A 311 10.09 -17.91 27.12
CA LEU A 311 9.73 -16.77 27.96
C LEU A 311 9.12 -15.62 27.11
N TYR A 312 8.10 -14.96 27.65
CA TYR A 312 7.35 -13.91 26.93
C TYR A 312 8.26 -12.76 26.44
N ASN A 313 9.18 -12.29 27.29
CA ASN A 313 10.16 -11.25 26.95
C ASN A 313 11.19 -11.69 25.90
N ARG A 314 11.41 -12.99 25.75
CA ARG A 314 12.31 -13.58 24.76
C ARG A 314 11.60 -13.71 23.42
N ILE A 315 10.39 -14.28 23.40
CA ILE A 315 9.64 -14.51 22.15
C ILE A 315 9.07 -13.20 21.58
N SER A 316 8.82 -12.17 22.39
CA SER A 316 8.41 -10.84 21.91
C SER A 316 9.42 -10.21 20.96
N HIS A 317 10.71 -10.46 21.15
CA HIS A 317 11.77 -9.98 20.25
C HIS A 317 11.68 -10.60 18.85
N GLU A 318 11.10 -11.80 18.70
CA GLU A 318 10.87 -12.39 17.38
C GLU A 318 9.79 -11.61 16.62
N ALA A 319 8.68 -11.30 17.29
CA ALA A 319 7.61 -10.51 16.67
C ALA A 319 8.09 -9.12 16.27
N VAL A 320 8.82 -8.39 17.13
CA VAL A 320 9.43 -7.09 16.77
C VAL A 320 10.35 -7.22 15.56
N THR A 321 11.18 -8.26 15.52
CA THR A 321 12.09 -8.51 14.40
C THR A 321 11.31 -8.74 13.11
N LEU A 322 10.25 -9.55 13.15
CA LEU A 322 9.42 -9.85 11.99
C LEU A 322 8.67 -8.63 11.48
N MET A 323 8.10 -7.80 12.38
CA MET A 323 7.41 -6.56 12.00
C MET A 323 8.38 -5.60 11.29
N ALA A 324 9.54 -5.34 11.88
CA ALA A 324 10.51 -4.42 11.29
C ALA A 324 11.10 -4.96 9.97
N ALA A 325 11.43 -6.25 9.90
CA ALA A 325 12.05 -6.85 8.72
C ALA A 325 11.08 -7.04 7.55
N GLY A 326 9.85 -7.47 7.82
CA GLY A 326 8.82 -7.72 6.80
C GLY A 326 8.21 -6.45 6.22
N SER A 327 8.33 -5.31 6.90
CA SER A 327 7.76 -4.04 6.42
C SER A 327 8.58 -3.40 5.29
N GLU A 328 9.76 -2.85 5.61
CA GLU A 328 10.50 -1.97 4.67
C GLU A 328 11.18 -2.72 3.51
N THR A 329 11.62 -3.96 3.74
CA THR A 329 12.48 -4.67 2.77
C THR A 329 11.72 -5.03 1.48
N THR A 330 10.56 -5.67 1.61
CA THR A 330 9.71 -5.98 0.45
C THR A 330 9.16 -4.69 -0.16
N ALA A 331 8.81 -3.69 0.65
CA ALA A 331 8.28 -2.41 0.17
C ALA A 331 9.29 -1.65 -0.70
N SER A 332 10.55 -1.59 -0.27
CA SER A 332 11.65 -1.00 -1.05
C SER A 332 11.89 -1.74 -2.36
N THR A 333 11.78 -3.07 -2.34
CA THR A 333 11.92 -3.92 -3.55
C THR A 333 10.76 -3.70 -4.53
N LEU A 334 9.51 -3.63 -4.04
CA LEU A 334 8.33 -3.31 -4.87
C LEU A 334 8.42 -1.90 -5.46
N MET A 335 8.87 -0.92 -4.67
CA MET A 335 9.12 0.44 -5.14
C MET A 335 10.16 0.46 -6.27
N ALA A 336 11.26 -0.27 -6.12
CA ALA A 336 12.28 -0.42 -7.15
C ALA A 336 11.73 -1.11 -8.41
N ALA A 337 10.93 -2.17 -8.25
CA ALA A 337 10.26 -2.85 -9.36
C ALA A 337 9.42 -1.87 -10.18
N VAL A 338 8.57 -1.09 -9.50
CA VAL A 338 7.71 -0.10 -10.17
C VAL A 338 8.53 0.91 -10.95
N TYR A 339 9.60 1.44 -10.37
CA TYR A 339 10.49 2.35 -11.06
C TYR A 339 11.12 1.71 -12.29
N PHE A 340 11.76 0.54 -12.15
CA PHE A 340 12.50 -0.08 -13.24
C PHE A 340 11.60 -0.56 -14.38
N ILE A 341 10.41 -1.08 -14.06
CA ILE A 341 9.40 -1.47 -15.05
C ILE A 341 8.93 -0.24 -15.83
N LEU A 342 8.58 0.86 -15.15
CA LEU A 342 8.09 2.07 -15.82
C LEU A 342 9.19 2.85 -16.55
N ALA A 343 10.42 2.84 -16.06
CA ALA A 343 11.57 3.45 -16.74
C ALA A 343 11.92 2.70 -18.04
N ASN A 344 11.55 1.43 -18.16
CA ASN A 344 11.75 0.58 -19.34
C ASN A 344 10.40 0.10 -19.93
N LYS A 345 9.38 0.94 -19.80
CA LYS A 345 7.97 0.60 -20.06
C LYS A 345 7.75 -0.10 -21.40
N GLU A 346 8.31 0.47 -22.47
CA GLU A 346 8.09 0.00 -23.85
C GLU A 346 8.60 -1.42 -24.10
N SER A 347 9.71 -1.83 -23.47
CA SER A 347 10.28 -3.16 -23.65
C SER A 347 9.73 -4.20 -22.67
N ILE A 348 9.25 -3.76 -21.50
CA ILE A 348 8.91 -4.65 -20.39
C ILE A 348 7.40 -4.90 -20.28
N LEU A 349 6.58 -3.84 -20.30
CA LEU A 349 5.15 -3.97 -19.99
C LEU A 349 4.36 -4.82 -20.99
N PRO A 350 4.56 -4.71 -22.32
CA PRO A 350 3.78 -5.51 -23.28
C PRO A 350 3.93 -7.01 -23.01
N ARG A 351 5.17 -7.48 -22.82
CA ARG A 351 5.49 -8.88 -22.55
C ARG A 351 4.99 -9.33 -21.17
N LEU A 352 5.09 -8.47 -20.16
CA LEU A 352 4.60 -8.77 -18.82
C LEU A 352 3.07 -8.98 -18.82
N ARG A 353 2.34 -8.11 -19.53
CA ARG A 353 0.88 -8.21 -19.63
C ARG A 353 0.45 -9.45 -20.39
N GLU A 354 1.03 -9.69 -21.57
CA GLU A 354 0.77 -10.88 -22.37
C GLU A 354 0.99 -12.17 -21.56
N GLU A 355 2.10 -12.24 -20.83
CA GLU A 355 2.45 -13.42 -20.04
C GLU A 355 1.48 -13.64 -18.87
N VAL A 356 1.11 -12.59 -18.13
CA VAL A 356 0.15 -12.72 -17.02
C VAL A 356 -1.26 -13.00 -17.54
N ASP A 357 -1.67 -12.36 -18.65
CA ASP A 357 -2.99 -12.57 -19.26
C ASP A 357 -3.15 -14.02 -19.76
N SER A 358 -2.06 -14.69 -20.16
CA SER A 358 -2.08 -16.09 -20.60
C SER A 358 -2.58 -17.10 -19.55
N ILE A 359 -2.46 -16.76 -18.26
CA ILE A 359 -2.92 -17.60 -17.14
C ILE A 359 -4.16 -17.04 -16.43
N THR A 360 -4.68 -15.88 -16.88
CA THR A 360 -5.90 -15.28 -16.29
C THR A 360 -7.04 -15.27 -17.30
N SER A 361 -8.15 -15.91 -16.94
CA SER A 361 -9.35 -15.94 -17.79
C SER A 361 -10.15 -14.64 -17.72
N THR A 362 -10.04 -13.87 -16.63
CA THR A 362 -10.79 -12.62 -16.41
C THR A 362 -9.96 -11.60 -15.63
N ARG A 363 -10.41 -10.33 -15.61
CA ARG A 363 -9.80 -9.30 -14.75
C ARG A 363 -9.93 -9.62 -13.25
N ALA A 364 -10.94 -10.40 -12.86
CA ALA A 364 -11.19 -10.82 -11.48
C ALA A 364 -10.39 -12.06 -11.05
N SER A 365 -9.73 -12.75 -11.99
CA SER A 365 -8.91 -13.92 -11.68
C SER A 365 -7.78 -13.54 -10.71
N ARG A 366 -7.61 -14.34 -9.65
CA ARG A 366 -6.52 -14.24 -8.66
C ARG A 366 -5.61 -15.48 -8.83
N PRO A 367 -4.63 -15.46 -9.76
CA PRO A 367 -3.74 -16.60 -9.97
C PRO A 367 -2.94 -16.94 -8.70
N SER A 368 -2.59 -18.20 -8.51
CA SER A 368 -1.78 -18.57 -7.33
C SER A 368 -0.35 -18.03 -7.46
N THR A 369 0.39 -17.96 -6.35
CA THR A 369 1.82 -17.61 -6.39
C THR A 369 2.59 -18.59 -7.26
N ALA A 370 2.23 -19.88 -7.22
CA ALA A 370 2.87 -20.91 -8.03
C ALA A 370 2.66 -20.67 -9.53
N ASP A 371 1.46 -20.26 -9.95
CA ASP A 371 1.19 -19.91 -11.35
C ASP A 371 2.04 -18.72 -11.78
N LEU A 372 2.11 -17.67 -10.94
CA LEU A 372 2.92 -16.48 -11.20
C LEU A 372 4.43 -16.76 -11.21
N GLU A 373 4.92 -17.63 -10.33
CA GLU A 373 6.33 -18.08 -10.29
C GLU A 373 6.70 -18.88 -11.56
N SER A 374 5.72 -19.53 -12.20
CA SER A 374 5.96 -20.30 -13.43
C SER A 374 6.20 -19.43 -14.66
N LEU A 375 5.79 -18.15 -14.61
CA LEU A 375 5.91 -17.18 -15.69
C LEU A 375 7.38 -16.73 -15.86
N PRO A 376 8.06 -17.06 -16.98
CA PRO A 376 9.49 -16.78 -17.15
C PRO A 376 9.87 -15.30 -17.12
N TRP A 377 9.08 -14.42 -17.73
CA TRP A 377 9.36 -13.00 -17.84
C TRP A 377 9.08 -12.24 -16.54
N LEU A 378 7.97 -12.53 -15.85
CA LEU A 378 7.70 -12.03 -14.51
C LEU A 378 8.79 -12.48 -13.52
N THR A 379 9.19 -13.76 -13.55
CA THR A 379 10.30 -14.25 -12.74
C THR A 379 11.60 -13.53 -13.05
N ALA A 380 11.88 -13.27 -14.32
CA ALA A 380 13.05 -12.50 -14.72
C ALA A 380 13.04 -11.06 -14.18
N ILE A 381 11.88 -10.39 -14.20
CA ILE A 381 11.69 -9.04 -13.65
C ILE A 381 11.90 -9.04 -12.14
N VAL A 382 11.32 -10.00 -11.42
CA VAL A 382 11.46 -10.13 -9.95
C VAL A 382 12.94 -10.34 -9.59
N LYS A 383 13.62 -11.27 -10.27
CA LYS A 383 15.05 -11.56 -10.02
C LYS A 383 15.95 -10.35 -10.32
N GLU A 384 15.73 -9.66 -11.42
CA GLU A 384 16.54 -8.48 -11.77
C GLU A 384 16.28 -7.32 -10.79
N THR A 385 15.04 -7.17 -10.32
CA THR A 385 14.71 -6.18 -9.29
C THR A 385 15.46 -6.50 -8.00
N LEU A 386 15.35 -7.74 -7.51
CA LEU A 386 16.06 -8.19 -6.30
C LEU A 386 17.58 -7.99 -6.39
N ARG A 387 18.17 -8.20 -7.58
CA ARG A 387 19.60 -7.94 -7.81
C ARG A 387 19.95 -6.47 -7.60
N LEU A 388 19.19 -5.56 -8.23
CA LEU A 388 19.47 -4.12 -8.17
C LEU A 388 19.10 -3.46 -6.84
N SER A 389 18.06 -3.95 -6.15
CA SER A 389 17.58 -3.45 -4.86
C SER A 389 18.15 -4.20 -3.65
N THR A 390 19.29 -4.90 -3.81
CA THR A 390 19.90 -5.70 -2.74
C THR A 390 20.37 -4.85 -1.55
N LEU A 391 20.42 -5.47 -0.37
CA LEU A 391 20.92 -4.83 0.86
C LEU A 391 22.34 -4.25 0.69
N THR A 392 22.55 -3.07 1.25
CA THR A 392 23.84 -2.35 1.25
C THR A 392 24.75 -2.74 2.41
N ALA A 393 24.19 -3.30 3.49
CA ALA A 393 24.94 -3.64 4.69
C ALA A 393 26.03 -4.70 4.46
N ARG A 394 27.15 -4.54 5.18
CA ARG A 394 28.18 -5.58 5.29
C ARG A 394 27.65 -6.77 6.11
N LEU A 395 27.78 -7.97 5.56
CA LEU A 395 27.38 -9.20 6.24
C LEU A 395 28.56 -9.81 6.99
N THR A 396 28.90 -9.21 8.13
CA THR A 396 30.03 -9.67 8.94
C THR A 396 29.73 -10.99 9.65
N ARG A 397 30.64 -11.96 9.53
CA ARG A 397 30.61 -13.26 10.22
C ARG A 397 31.92 -13.50 10.95
N VAL A 398 31.86 -14.34 11.97
CA VAL A 398 33.03 -14.81 12.72
C VAL A 398 33.03 -16.34 12.65
N ALA A 399 34.14 -16.93 12.22
CA ALA A 399 34.38 -18.36 12.33
C ALA A 399 35.07 -18.62 13.67
N PRO A 400 34.38 -19.18 14.69
CA PRO A 400 34.94 -19.27 16.04
C PRO A 400 36.00 -20.36 16.19
N ASN A 401 35.92 -21.41 15.36
CA ASN A 401 36.68 -22.67 15.57
C ASN A 401 37.67 -22.97 14.45
N GLU A 402 37.72 -22.14 13.40
CA GLU A 402 38.59 -22.38 12.23
C GLU A 402 39.19 -21.07 11.73
N ALA A 403 40.39 -21.16 11.17
CA ALA A 403 40.95 -20.07 10.40
C ALA A 403 40.29 -20.03 9.02
N LEU A 404 39.97 -18.82 8.55
CA LEU A 404 39.48 -18.62 7.19
C LEU A 404 40.66 -18.30 6.28
N VAL A 405 40.77 -19.00 5.16
CA VAL A 405 41.85 -18.80 4.20
C VAL A 405 41.30 -18.08 2.96
N TYR A 406 42.00 -17.02 2.55
CA TYR A 406 41.75 -16.31 1.31
C TYR A 406 43.07 -16.14 0.57
N ARG A 407 43.28 -16.92 -0.51
CA ARG A 407 44.57 -17.05 -1.20
C ARG A 407 45.68 -17.38 -0.18
N ASP A 408 46.76 -16.62 -0.15
CA ASP A 408 47.88 -16.82 0.79
C ASP A 408 47.63 -16.20 2.18
N TRP A 409 46.47 -15.59 2.39
CA TRP A 409 46.12 -14.93 3.65
C TRP A 409 45.35 -15.85 4.56
N VAL A 410 45.87 -16.04 5.76
CA VAL A 410 45.20 -16.77 6.84
C VAL A 410 44.61 -15.79 7.84
N MET A 411 43.29 -15.82 7.97
CA MET A 411 42.52 -15.08 8.98
C MET A 411 42.31 -16.02 10.18
N PRO A 412 42.94 -15.78 11.34
CA PRO A 412 42.80 -16.66 12.50
C PRO A 412 41.36 -16.81 12.96
N ALA A 413 41.05 -17.92 13.63
CA ALA A 413 39.76 -18.13 14.28
C ALA A 413 39.37 -16.95 15.18
N GLY A 414 38.09 -16.60 15.21
CA GLY A 414 37.58 -15.41 15.91
C GLY A 414 37.79 -14.09 15.17
N THR A 415 38.31 -14.10 13.94
CA THR A 415 38.38 -12.89 13.09
C THR A 415 37.02 -12.58 12.48
N ALA A 416 36.60 -11.31 12.59
CA ALA A 416 35.40 -10.85 11.91
C ALA A 416 35.73 -10.60 10.44
N VAL A 417 35.01 -11.27 9.56
CA VAL A 417 35.18 -11.15 8.11
C VAL A 417 33.85 -10.75 7.50
N SER A 418 33.86 -9.77 6.61
CA SER A 418 32.66 -9.29 5.94
C SER A 418 32.78 -9.34 4.43
N MET A 419 31.62 -9.50 3.80
CA MET A 419 31.36 -9.29 2.38
C MET A 419 30.11 -8.43 2.24
N THR A 420 29.96 -7.75 1.11
CA THR A 420 28.79 -6.91 0.84
C THR A 420 27.99 -7.50 -0.31
N LEU A 421 26.69 -7.74 -0.11
CA LEU A 421 25.83 -8.31 -1.17
C LEU A 421 25.77 -7.40 -2.40
N ARG A 422 25.77 -6.08 -2.18
CA ARG A 422 25.81 -5.09 -3.27
C ARG A 422 27.02 -5.24 -4.17
N GLU A 423 28.20 -5.58 -3.64
CA GLU A 423 29.38 -5.78 -4.49
C GLU A 423 29.22 -7.00 -5.39
N ILE A 424 28.58 -8.07 -4.89
CA ILE A 424 28.26 -9.27 -5.69
C ILE A 424 27.23 -8.93 -6.77
N SER A 425 26.13 -8.25 -6.40
CA SER A 425 25.07 -7.89 -7.35
C SER A 425 25.51 -6.93 -8.44
N TYR A 426 26.56 -6.14 -8.21
CA TYR A 426 27.10 -5.15 -9.15
C TYR A 426 28.45 -5.54 -9.77
N ASP A 427 28.90 -6.78 -9.59
CA ASP A 427 30.11 -7.31 -10.19
C ASP A 427 29.93 -7.47 -11.71
N PRO A 428 30.65 -6.71 -12.56
CA PRO A 428 30.50 -6.78 -14.01
C PRO A 428 30.99 -8.11 -14.61
N GLU A 429 31.83 -8.88 -13.90
CA GLU A 429 32.25 -10.21 -14.35
C GLU A 429 31.11 -11.24 -14.26
N ILE A 430 30.19 -11.05 -13.31
CA ILE A 430 29.01 -11.89 -13.11
C ILE A 430 27.81 -11.32 -13.89
N PHE A 431 27.60 -10.01 -13.80
CA PHE A 431 26.47 -9.30 -14.37
C PHE A 431 26.97 -8.20 -15.32
N PRO A 432 27.19 -8.49 -16.61
CA PRO A 432 27.62 -7.49 -17.59
C PRO A 432 26.66 -6.29 -17.64
N SER A 433 27.17 -5.06 -17.71
CA SER A 433 26.37 -3.84 -17.48
C SER A 433 25.54 -3.92 -16.18
N PRO A 434 26.19 -4.02 -15.02
CA PRO A 434 25.54 -4.37 -13.75
C PRO A 434 24.54 -3.30 -13.26
N THR A 435 24.65 -2.06 -13.73
CA THR A 435 23.76 -0.95 -13.34
C THR A 435 22.48 -0.87 -14.18
N GLU A 436 22.39 -1.61 -15.29
CA GLU A 436 21.23 -1.66 -16.17
C GLU A 436 20.22 -2.69 -15.69
N PHE A 437 18.93 -2.35 -15.77
CA PHE A 437 17.83 -3.28 -15.53
C PHE A 437 17.58 -4.10 -16.79
N ARG A 438 18.05 -5.36 -16.81
CA ARG A 438 17.88 -6.27 -17.95
C ARG A 438 17.37 -7.63 -17.51
N PRO A 439 16.04 -7.82 -17.46
CA PRO A 439 15.45 -9.11 -17.09
C PRO A 439 15.91 -10.28 -17.98
N GLU A 440 16.33 -10.04 -19.22
CA GLU A 440 16.80 -11.06 -20.17
C GLU A 440 17.95 -11.92 -19.62
N ARG A 441 18.71 -11.43 -18.63
CA ARG A 441 19.76 -12.21 -17.95
C ARG A 441 19.23 -13.48 -17.29
N TRP A 442 17.95 -13.50 -16.95
CA TRP A 442 17.31 -14.59 -16.21
C TRP A 442 16.53 -15.55 -17.10
N LEU A 443 16.55 -15.34 -18.41
CA LEU A 443 15.89 -16.20 -19.37
C LEU A 443 16.80 -17.38 -19.81
N PRO A 444 16.22 -18.53 -20.21
CA PRO A 444 17.00 -19.69 -20.68
C PRO A 444 17.91 -19.41 -21.87
N SER A 445 17.64 -18.36 -22.65
CA SER A 445 18.48 -17.94 -23.78
C SER A 445 19.82 -17.33 -23.37
N ASN A 446 20.01 -16.96 -22.10
CA ASN A 446 21.28 -16.45 -21.60
C ASN A 446 22.25 -17.61 -21.26
N PRO A 447 23.41 -17.74 -21.94
CA PRO A 447 24.38 -18.81 -21.63
C PRO A 447 24.97 -18.71 -20.22
N ASN A 448 24.88 -17.54 -19.56
CA ASN A 448 25.37 -17.32 -18.20
C ASN A 448 24.29 -17.50 -17.12
N LEU A 449 23.11 -18.04 -17.45
CA LEU A 449 21.96 -18.13 -16.54
C LEU A 449 22.31 -18.82 -15.21
N ASP A 450 23.02 -19.95 -15.24
CA ASP A 450 23.41 -20.69 -14.03
C ASP A 450 24.33 -19.87 -13.13
N ARG A 451 25.27 -19.12 -13.74
CA ARG A 451 26.15 -18.20 -13.02
C ARG A 451 25.34 -17.07 -12.40
N CYS A 452 24.41 -16.46 -13.13
CA CYS A 452 23.52 -15.42 -12.59
C CYS A 452 22.69 -15.95 -11.41
N ASN A 453 22.07 -17.12 -11.54
CA ASN A 453 21.28 -17.74 -10.45
C ASN A 453 22.17 -18.05 -9.23
N ARG A 454 23.41 -18.51 -9.44
CA ARG A 454 24.36 -18.74 -8.34
C ARG A 454 24.70 -17.46 -7.57
N TYR A 455 24.73 -16.30 -8.22
CA TYR A 455 25.12 -15.05 -7.57
C TYR A 455 23.94 -14.10 -7.28
N LEU A 456 22.70 -14.56 -7.47
CA LEU A 456 21.53 -13.88 -6.92
C LEU A 456 21.45 -14.11 -5.40
N VAL A 457 22.04 -13.18 -4.65
CA VAL A 457 22.22 -13.30 -3.20
C VAL A 457 21.42 -12.28 -2.39
N ALA A 458 20.35 -11.71 -2.97
CA ALA A 458 19.51 -10.70 -2.32
C ALA A 458 18.95 -11.14 -0.96
N PHE A 459 18.66 -12.43 -0.80
CA PHE A 459 18.20 -13.03 0.46
C PHE A 459 19.34 -13.60 1.32
N SER A 460 20.59 -13.24 1.04
CA SER A 460 21.79 -13.86 1.61
C SER A 460 21.87 -15.38 1.34
N ARG A 461 22.83 -16.07 1.96
CA ARG A 461 23.07 -17.51 1.82
C ARG A 461 23.42 -18.16 3.16
N GLY A 462 23.37 -19.49 3.16
CA GLY A 462 23.81 -20.32 4.28
C GLY A 462 22.86 -20.31 5.47
N SER A 463 23.39 -20.65 6.66
CA SER A 463 22.59 -20.87 7.87
C SER A 463 21.81 -19.66 8.37
N ARG A 464 22.11 -18.46 7.85
CA ARG A 464 21.52 -17.16 8.23
C ARG A 464 20.87 -16.44 7.04
N MET A 465 20.49 -17.17 5.98
CA MET A 465 19.69 -16.63 4.88
C MET A 465 18.33 -16.09 5.36
N CYS A 466 17.63 -15.31 4.54
CA CYS A 466 16.32 -14.76 4.89
C CYS A 466 15.36 -15.84 5.42
N LEU A 467 14.63 -15.53 6.49
CA LEU A 467 13.60 -16.43 7.03
C LEU A 467 12.31 -16.34 6.20
N GLY A 468 11.88 -15.12 5.85
CA GLY A 468 10.63 -14.85 5.13
C GLY A 468 10.74 -14.87 3.61
N ILE A 469 11.70 -15.60 3.01
CA ILE A 469 11.92 -15.59 1.55
C ILE A 469 10.67 -15.99 0.75
N ASN A 470 9.92 -17.00 1.21
CA ASN A 470 8.73 -17.49 0.51
C ASN A 470 7.58 -16.47 0.58
N LEU A 471 7.36 -15.85 1.74
CA LEU A 471 6.35 -14.80 1.89
C LEU A 471 6.70 -13.57 1.05
N ALA A 472 7.97 -13.14 1.06
CA ALA A 472 8.45 -12.04 0.25
C ALA A 472 8.27 -12.31 -1.26
N HIS A 473 8.57 -13.53 -1.74
CA HIS A 473 8.28 -13.89 -3.12
C HIS A 473 6.78 -13.79 -3.42
N ALA A 474 5.90 -14.37 -2.59
CA ALA A 474 4.45 -14.28 -2.80
C ALA A 474 3.98 -12.82 -2.94
N GLU A 475 4.41 -11.94 -2.03
CA GLU A 475 4.14 -10.50 -2.09
C GLU A 475 4.66 -9.86 -3.40
N LEU A 476 5.90 -10.16 -3.79
CA LEU A 476 6.53 -9.59 -5.00
C LEU A 476 5.82 -10.02 -6.28
N TYR A 477 5.59 -11.32 -6.45
CA TYR A 477 4.98 -11.89 -7.65
C TYR A 477 3.54 -11.39 -7.80
N ILE A 478 2.72 -11.47 -6.74
CA ILE A 478 1.32 -11.03 -6.76
C ILE A 478 1.24 -9.53 -7.02
N ALA A 479 1.98 -8.71 -6.26
CA ALA A 479 1.85 -7.26 -6.38
C ALA A 479 2.37 -6.74 -7.74
N ILE A 480 3.49 -7.25 -8.25
CA ILE A 480 4.01 -6.79 -9.56
C ILE A 480 3.06 -7.20 -10.69
N ALA A 481 2.62 -8.46 -10.74
CA ALA A 481 1.72 -8.92 -11.78
C ALA A 481 0.41 -8.12 -11.78
N GLU A 482 -0.23 -8.01 -10.61
CA GLU A 482 -1.56 -7.41 -10.51
C GLU A 482 -1.57 -5.90 -10.66
N LEU A 483 -0.55 -5.17 -10.17
CA LEU A 483 -0.47 -3.73 -10.35
C LEU A 483 -0.44 -3.36 -11.84
N PHE A 484 0.43 -4.02 -12.61
CA PHE A 484 0.63 -3.70 -14.03
C PHE A 484 -0.42 -4.33 -14.96
N ARG A 485 -1.12 -5.37 -14.51
CA ARG A 485 -2.32 -5.91 -15.17
C ARG A 485 -3.54 -5.02 -14.93
N ARG A 486 -3.70 -4.45 -13.73
CA ARG A 486 -4.90 -3.69 -13.35
C ARG A 486 -4.82 -2.19 -13.61
N ARG A 487 -3.64 -1.58 -13.74
CA ARG A 487 -3.48 -0.14 -13.91
C ARG A 487 -2.41 0.23 -14.92
N ASP A 488 -2.60 1.37 -15.58
CA ASP A 488 -1.65 2.00 -16.49
C ASP A 488 -0.98 3.19 -15.80
N PHE A 489 0.25 2.99 -15.33
CA PHE A 489 1.01 4.02 -14.64
C PHE A 489 2.05 4.69 -15.55
N GLU A 490 2.39 5.94 -15.21
CA GLU A 490 3.58 6.64 -15.66
C GLU A 490 4.31 7.26 -14.46
N LEU A 491 5.63 7.39 -14.54
CA LEU A 491 6.42 8.03 -13.48
C LEU A 491 6.08 9.53 -13.39
N HIS A 492 6.05 10.06 -12.17
CA HIS A 492 5.78 11.46 -11.88
C HIS A 492 6.91 12.05 -11.01
N ASP A 493 7.63 13.04 -11.54
CA ASP A 493 8.74 13.75 -10.85
C ASP A 493 9.58 12.79 -9.97
N THR A 494 10.08 11.74 -10.64
CA THR A 494 10.92 10.69 -10.06
C THR A 494 12.25 10.71 -10.79
N ILE A 495 13.35 10.90 -10.05
CA ILE A 495 14.72 10.96 -10.55
C ILE A 495 15.48 9.80 -9.94
N ARG A 496 16.13 8.97 -10.76
CA ARG A 496 16.83 7.74 -10.32
C ARG A 496 17.78 7.99 -9.15
N ASP A 497 18.76 8.88 -9.33
CA ASP A 497 19.82 9.17 -8.36
C ASP A 497 19.27 9.72 -7.04
N ARG A 498 18.11 10.41 -7.09
CA ARG A 498 17.47 11.04 -5.93
C ARG A 498 16.56 10.07 -5.18
N ASP A 499 15.70 9.37 -5.92
CA ASP A 499 14.52 8.68 -5.37
C ASP A 499 14.60 7.16 -5.40
N VAL A 500 15.61 6.58 -6.07
CA VAL A 500 15.73 5.12 -6.28
C VAL A 500 17.07 4.60 -5.80
N ASP A 501 18.17 5.20 -6.26
CA ASP A 501 19.50 4.71 -5.94
C ASP A 501 19.84 4.92 -4.46
N PHE A 502 20.44 3.90 -3.83
CA PHE A 502 20.84 3.97 -2.44
C PHE A 502 22.03 4.92 -2.26
N THR A 503 21.80 6.05 -1.61
CA THR A 503 22.86 7.03 -1.30
C THR A 503 23.39 6.87 0.11
N ARG A 504 22.73 6.09 0.98
CA ARG A 504 23.09 5.93 2.39
C ARG A 504 22.89 4.46 2.79
N ASP A 505 23.85 3.86 3.49
CA ASP A 505 23.78 2.43 3.86
C ASP A 505 22.56 2.12 4.74
N PHE A 506 22.49 2.71 5.93
CA PHE A 506 21.40 2.56 6.93
C PHE A 506 20.84 1.12 7.03
N PHE A 507 21.70 0.13 6.85
CA PHE A 507 21.41 -1.29 6.71
C PHE A 507 20.64 -1.73 5.44
N VAL A 508 19.46 -1.18 5.19
CA VAL A 508 18.59 -1.60 4.06
C VAL A 508 18.87 -0.89 2.74
N GLY A 509 19.72 0.16 2.75
CA GLY A 509 19.88 1.07 1.63
C GLY A 509 18.80 2.14 1.64
N GLU A 510 19.22 3.39 1.73
CA GLU A 510 18.35 4.55 1.80
C GLU A 510 18.65 5.52 0.67
N THR A 511 17.60 6.03 0.03
CA THR A 511 17.67 7.01 -1.05
C THR A 511 18.12 8.38 -0.53
N SER A 512 18.23 9.40 -1.39
CA SER A 512 18.66 10.73 -0.97
C SER A 512 17.84 11.26 0.22
N ALA A 513 18.44 12.08 1.09
CA ALA A 513 17.70 12.80 2.12
C ALA A 513 16.63 13.73 1.52
N THR A 514 16.82 14.17 0.27
CA THR A 514 15.89 15.01 -0.50
C THR A 514 14.92 14.23 -1.38
N THR A 515 14.88 12.90 -1.22
CA THR A 515 13.95 12.01 -1.93
C THR A 515 12.50 12.49 -1.79
N LYS A 516 11.78 12.50 -2.90
CA LYS A 516 10.31 12.62 -2.92
C LYS A 516 9.62 11.25 -2.96
N GLY A 517 10.40 10.19 -3.12
CA GLY A 517 9.91 8.83 -3.34
C GLY A 517 9.62 8.56 -4.81
N VAL A 518 9.47 7.29 -5.17
CA VAL A 518 8.96 6.90 -6.48
C VAL A 518 7.48 7.22 -6.50
N ARG A 519 7.11 8.19 -7.33
CA ARG A 519 5.72 8.62 -7.48
C ARG A 519 5.20 8.28 -8.86
N VAL A 520 3.95 7.85 -8.89
CA VAL A 520 3.26 7.50 -10.13
C VAL A 520 2.00 8.32 -10.28
N LYS A 521 1.58 8.49 -11.52
CA LYS A 521 0.25 8.95 -11.90
C LYS A 521 -0.30 8.00 -12.95
N TYR A 522 -1.59 8.12 -13.26
CA TYR A 522 -2.10 7.41 -14.42
C TYR A 522 -1.48 7.96 -15.69
N GLU A 523 -1.11 7.04 -16.57
CA GLU A 523 -0.79 7.42 -17.92
C GLU A 523 -1.96 8.23 -18.49
N LYS A 524 -1.65 9.39 -19.08
CA LYS A 524 -2.62 10.09 -19.91
C LYS A 524 -3.01 9.13 -21.02
N MET A 525 -4.10 8.39 -20.84
CA MET A 525 -4.63 7.56 -21.92
C MET A 525 -4.85 8.50 -23.10
N SER A 526 -4.62 8.01 -24.32
CA SER A 526 -5.11 8.70 -25.51
C SER A 526 -6.55 9.16 -25.22
N ARG A 527 -6.89 10.37 -25.66
CA ARG A 527 -8.15 11.08 -25.36
C ARG A 527 -9.44 10.23 -25.49
N ALA A 528 -9.36 9.04 -26.09
CA ALA A 528 -10.42 8.06 -26.23
C ALA A 528 -10.83 7.32 -24.94
N MET A 529 -9.98 7.14 -23.91
CA MET A 529 -10.34 6.25 -22.77
C MET A 529 -10.17 6.80 -21.33
N ALA A 530 -9.54 7.95 -21.10
CA ALA A 530 -9.07 8.35 -19.75
C ALA A 530 -10.02 9.12 -18.82
N ASN A 531 -11.21 9.57 -19.23
CA ASN A 531 -11.95 10.53 -18.39
C ASN A 531 -13.46 10.37 -18.48
N ARG A 532 -14.02 9.43 -17.71
CA ARG A 532 -15.47 9.40 -17.46
C ARG A 532 -15.73 9.01 -16.01
N THR A 533 -15.73 10.00 -15.10
CA THR A 533 -16.47 9.89 -13.84
C THR A 533 -17.88 9.41 -14.20
N LEU A 534 -18.30 8.28 -13.63
CA LEU A 534 -19.53 7.62 -14.08
C LEU A 534 -20.73 8.22 -13.36
N TYR A 535 -21.56 8.89 -14.14
CA TYR A 535 -22.78 9.53 -13.68
C TYR A 535 -23.98 8.68 -14.10
N PHE A 536 -24.81 8.30 -13.13
CA PHE A 536 -26.02 7.52 -13.35
C PHE A 536 -27.26 8.36 -12.99
N PHE A 537 -28.30 8.27 -13.80
CA PHE A 537 -29.62 8.82 -13.51
C PHE A 537 -30.45 7.74 -12.83
N LEU A 538 -31.15 8.07 -11.76
CA LEU A 538 -32.12 7.13 -11.20
C LEU A 538 -33.21 6.86 -12.21
N ALA A 539 -33.67 5.61 -12.24
CA ALA A 539 -34.92 5.30 -12.92
C ALA A 539 -36.05 6.15 -12.31
N PRO A 540 -36.99 6.66 -13.12
CA PRO A 540 -38.07 7.53 -12.65
C PRO A 540 -39.08 6.79 -11.75
N THR A 541 -39.18 5.47 -11.89
CA THR A 541 -40.03 4.58 -11.09
C THR A 541 -39.32 3.23 -10.91
N TRP A 542 -39.70 2.51 -9.85
CA TRP A 542 -39.06 1.25 -9.41
C TRP A 542 -39.82 -0.01 -9.86
N ASP A 543 -40.93 0.16 -10.58
CA ASP A 543 -41.74 -0.89 -11.18
C ASP A 543 -41.28 -1.28 -12.59
N LEU A 544 -40.17 -0.70 -13.07
CA LEU A 544 -39.62 -1.00 -14.38
C LEU A 544 -38.80 -2.29 -14.32
N PRO A 545 -39.27 -3.39 -14.96
CA PRO A 545 -38.57 -4.66 -14.90
C PRO A 545 -37.15 -4.54 -15.46
N SER A 546 -36.24 -5.35 -14.95
CA SER A 546 -34.89 -5.47 -15.52
C SER A 546 -34.92 -6.07 -16.94
N PRO A 547 -33.87 -5.84 -17.77
CA PRO A 547 -33.73 -6.54 -19.05
C PRO A 547 -33.71 -8.07 -18.87
N PRO A 548 -34.19 -8.87 -19.85
CA PRO A 548 -34.54 -8.48 -21.22
C PRO A 548 -36.02 -8.07 -21.43
N SER A 549 -36.88 -8.21 -20.43
CA SER A 549 -38.31 -7.89 -20.52
C SER A 549 -38.65 -6.42 -20.21
N GLY A 550 -37.71 -5.70 -19.58
CA GLY A 550 -37.82 -4.28 -19.23
C GLY A 550 -37.83 -3.28 -20.40
N PRO A 551 -38.52 -2.13 -20.28
CA PRO A 551 -38.52 -1.09 -21.31
C PRO A 551 -37.22 -0.26 -21.36
N ILE A 552 -36.43 -0.25 -20.29
CA ILE A 552 -35.11 0.41 -20.24
C ILE A 552 -34.02 -0.62 -20.54
N GLN A 553 -33.32 -0.45 -21.66
CA GLN A 553 -32.30 -1.39 -22.13
C GLN A 553 -31.06 -0.66 -22.67
N LEU A 554 -29.91 -1.35 -22.64
CA LEU A 554 -28.69 -0.86 -23.29
C LEU A 554 -28.94 -0.67 -24.80
N GLY A 555 -28.46 0.45 -25.33
CA GLY A 555 -28.65 0.81 -26.74
C GLY A 555 -30.00 1.48 -27.05
N ASN A 556 -30.88 1.68 -26.06
CA ASN A 556 -32.09 2.48 -26.24
C ASN A 556 -31.72 3.94 -26.54
N VAL A 557 -32.22 4.44 -27.65
CA VAL A 557 -32.17 5.86 -28.01
C VAL A 557 -33.40 6.54 -27.42
N ILE A 558 -33.20 7.56 -26.58
CA ILE A 558 -34.25 8.26 -25.84
C ILE A 558 -34.15 9.77 -26.08
N THR A 559 -35.26 10.47 -25.85
CA THR A 559 -35.35 11.94 -26.05
C THR A 559 -35.43 12.72 -24.74
N SER A 560 -35.67 12.03 -23.63
CA SER A 560 -35.89 12.61 -22.32
C SER A 560 -35.39 11.66 -21.25
N LEU A 561 -34.63 12.21 -20.29
CA LEU A 561 -34.16 11.47 -19.11
C LEU A 561 -35.25 11.27 -18.05
N LYS A 562 -36.36 12.02 -18.17
CA LYS A 562 -37.52 11.89 -17.27
C LYS A 562 -38.45 10.73 -17.67
N THR A 563 -38.35 10.27 -18.91
CA THR A 563 -39.16 9.19 -19.48
C THR A 563 -38.30 8.22 -20.29
N PRO A 564 -37.26 7.60 -19.69
CA PRO A 564 -36.33 6.68 -20.34
C PRO A 564 -36.99 5.40 -20.90
N GLU A 565 -38.19 5.05 -20.42
CA GLU A 565 -39.01 3.94 -20.92
C GLU A 565 -39.59 4.20 -22.32
N ARG A 566 -39.65 5.47 -22.77
CA ARG A 566 -40.12 5.86 -24.11
C ARG A 566 -38.96 5.95 -25.10
N SER A 567 -38.43 4.81 -25.51
CA SER A 567 -37.37 4.75 -26.52
C SER A 567 -37.89 5.02 -27.93
N LEU A 568 -37.14 5.80 -28.72
CA LEU A 568 -37.40 6.01 -30.15
C LEU A 568 -36.96 4.82 -31.00
N TYR A 569 -35.88 4.18 -30.60
CA TYR A 569 -35.21 3.12 -31.33
C TYR A 569 -34.26 2.38 -30.41
N LYS A 570 -34.15 1.06 -30.55
CA LYS A 570 -33.12 0.27 -29.88
C LYS A 570 -32.11 -0.17 -30.94
N CYS A 571 -30.88 0.27 -30.79
CA CYS A 571 -29.80 -0.15 -31.69
C CYS A 571 -29.44 -1.62 -31.45
N PRO A 572 -29.16 -2.42 -32.49
CA PRO A 572 -28.68 -3.79 -32.34
C PRO A 572 -27.40 -3.84 -31.49
N LYS A 573 -27.26 -4.89 -30.67
CA LYS A 573 -26.11 -5.07 -29.75
C LYS A 573 -24.80 -5.25 -30.50
N LEU A 574 -23.70 -4.70 -29.97
CA LEU A 574 -22.36 -5.25 -30.18
C LEU A 574 -22.09 -6.28 -29.09
N ASP A 575 -22.02 -7.56 -29.45
CA ASP A 575 -21.89 -8.65 -28.49
C ASP A 575 -20.47 -8.79 -27.90
N SER A 576 -19.49 -7.96 -28.30
CA SER A 576 -18.08 -8.09 -27.86
C SER A 576 -17.54 -7.00 -26.92
N GLU A 577 -18.33 -5.99 -26.52
CA GLU A 577 -17.83 -4.84 -25.72
C GLU A 577 -18.75 -4.41 -24.55
N THR A 578 -19.59 -5.32 -24.03
CA THR A 578 -20.38 -5.04 -22.82
C THR A 578 -19.63 -5.52 -21.58
N PHE A 579 -19.41 -4.62 -20.62
CA PHE A 579 -18.79 -4.90 -19.32
C PHE A 579 -19.89 -5.06 -18.26
N SER A 580 -19.81 -6.12 -17.44
CA SER A 580 -20.66 -6.30 -16.27
C SER A 580 -19.84 -6.34 -14.98
N SER A 581 -20.40 -5.83 -13.89
CA SER A 581 -19.85 -5.96 -12.54
C SER A 581 -20.98 -6.13 -11.54
N SER A 582 -20.87 -7.06 -10.60
CA SER A 582 -21.88 -7.30 -9.56
C SER A 582 -21.34 -7.01 -8.17
N GLN A 583 -22.15 -6.40 -7.32
CA GLN A 583 -21.89 -6.22 -5.89
C GLN A 583 -22.99 -6.90 -5.08
N THR A 584 -22.65 -7.59 -4.01
CA THR A 584 -23.62 -8.27 -3.13
C THR A 584 -23.74 -7.56 -1.79
N ARG A 585 -24.93 -7.60 -1.16
CA ARG A 585 -25.21 -7.02 0.17
C ARG A 585 -24.91 -5.52 0.25
N VAL A 586 -25.46 -4.76 -0.70
CA VAL A 586 -25.24 -3.31 -0.77
C VAL A 586 -26.23 -2.60 0.15
N THR A 587 -25.74 -1.81 1.10
CA THR A 587 -26.59 -1.04 2.03
C THR A 587 -26.47 0.46 1.82
N PHE A 588 -27.59 1.15 1.65
CA PHE A 588 -27.69 2.60 1.58
C PHE A 588 -28.40 3.15 2.83
N SER A 589 -27.82 4.14 3.50
CA SER A 589 -28.43 4.84 4.64
C SER A 589 -28.78 6.29 4.30
N THR A 590 -29.89 6.80 4.84
CA THR A 590 -30.34 8.18 4.63
C THR A 590 -29.38 9.24 5.20
N GLU A 591 -28.54 8.93 6.17
CA GLU A 591 -27.50 9.84 6.69
C GLU A 591 -26.41 10.16 5.66
N LYS A 592 -26.02 9.21 4.80
CA LYS A 592 -25.06 9.46 3.70
C LYS A 592 -25.63 10.32 2.57
N LEU A 593 -26.96 10.46 2.49
CA LEU A 593 -27.66 11.18 1.42
C LEU A 593 -27.94 12.65 1.77
N ARG A 594 -27.73 13.08 3.02
CA ARG A 594 -27.93 14.48 3.48
C ARG A 594 -26.75 15.39 3.17
N ALA A 595 -25.60 14.86 2.75
CA ALA A 595 -24.47 15.64 2.28
C ALA A 595 -24.76 16.24 0.89
N GLY A 596 -25.50 17.36 0.89
CA GLY A 596 -25.50 18.40 -0.14
C GLY A 596 -25.62 17.98 -1.61
N ARG A 597 -26.84 17.64 -2.06
CA ARG A 597 -27.44 17.99 -3.39
C ARG A 597 -28.63 17.11 -3.84
N PHE A 598 -29.46 16.54 -2.96
CA PHE A 598 -30.57 15.68 -3.44
C PHE A 598 -31.91 15.84 -2.68
N GLY A 599 -32.62 16.95 -2.91
CA GLY A 599 -34.04 17.09 -2.55
C GLY A 599 -35.01 16.26 -3.43
N LEU A 600 -34.54 15.82 -4.60
CA LEU A 600 -35.30 14.99 -5.55
C LEU A 600 -35.37 13.50 -5.15
N PHE A 601 -34.34 12.98 -4.46
CA PHE A 601 -34.33 11.58 -3.99
C PHE A 601 -35.32 11.37 -2.84
N ALA A 602 -35.43 12.37 -1.97
CA ALA A 602 -36.43 12.41 -0.92
C ALA A 602 -37.85 12.35 -1.52
N ARG A 603 -38.16 13.23 -2.48
CA ARG A 603 -39.45 13.22 -3.20
C ARG A 603 -39.72 11.95 -4.02
N PHE A 604 -38.69 11.36 -4.62
CA PHE A 604 -38.76 10.09 -5.35
C PHE A 604 -39.21 8.94 -4.43
N LEU A 605 -38.65 8.83 -3.22
CA LEU A 605 -39.06 7.82 -2.23
C LEU A 605 -40.47 8.08 -1.68
N THR A 606 -40.88 9.35 -1.50
CA THR A 606 -42.24 9.71 -1.05
C THR A 606 -43.31 9.32 -2.09
N MET A 607 -43.07 9.59 -3.38
CA MET A 607 -44.00 9.20 -4.45
C MET A 607 -44.02 7.68 -4.67
N ALA A 608 -42.88 7.01 -4.49
CA ALA A 608 -42.68 5.58 -4.73
C ALA A 608 -43.31 4.67 -3.67
N LEU A 609 -43.36 5.11 -2.41
CA LEU A 609 -43.81 4.30 -1.26
C LEU A 609 -45.29 4.51 -0.87
N GLY A 610 -46.01 5.41 -1.55
CA GLY A 610 -47.45 5.61 -1.33
C GLY A 610 -47.86 6.15 0.04
N LEU A 611 -46.96 6.83 0.76
CA LEU A 611 -47.23 7.38 2.09
C LEU A 611 -47.94 8.75 1.96
N GLY A 612 -49.12 8.88 2.58
CA GLY A 612 -49.97 10.07 2.49
C GLY A 612 -49.35 11.34 3.10
N VAL A 613 -49.98 12.49 2.83
CA VAL A 613 -49.49 13.85 3.14
C VAL A 613 -49.24 14.09 4.65
N ASP A 614 -49.83 13.30 5.55
CA ASP A 614 -49.57 13.38 7.00
C ASP A 614 -48.26 12.70 7.42
N ALA A 615 -47.70 11.79 6.62
CA ALA A 615 -46.39 11.18 6.86
C ALA A 615 -45.23 12.13 6.52
N THR A 616 -45.49 13.21 5.77
CA THR A 616 -44.49 14.20 5.37
C THR A 616 -43.96 15.01 6.56
N VAL A 617 -44.79 15.23 7.59
CA VAL A 617 -44.40 16.01 8.77
C VAL A 617 -43.49 15.21 9.71
N ALA A 618 -43.58 13.87 9.70
CA ALA A 618 -42.70 12.99 10.48
C ALA A 618 -41.34 12.72 9.80
N TRP A 619 -41.17 13.08 8.52
CA TRP A 619 -39.95 12.80 7.77
C TRP A 619 -38.87 13.88 7.91
N GLU A 620 -39.27 15.09 8.33
CA GLU A 620 -38.33 16.15 8.69
C GLU A 620 -37.71 15.92 10.08
N SER A 621 -38.34 15.10 10.93
CA SER A 621 -37.76 14.69 12.23
C SER A 621 -36.97 13.38 12.12
N ASN A 622 -35.65 13.52 11.99
CA ASN A 622 -34.60 12.59 12.44
C ASN A 622 -34.76 11.05 12.30
N ASN A 623 -35.38 10.54 11.23
CA ASN A 623 -35.45 9.09 10.97
C ASN A 623 -34.37 8.59 10.00
N ALA A 624 -33.67 7.51 10.41
CA ALA A 624 -32.65 6.83 9.61
C ALA A 624 -33.24 5.57 8.97
N SER A 625 -33.45 5.57 7.65
CA SER A 625 -33.93 4.40 6.90
C SER A 625 -32.74 3.71 6.21
N ARG A 626 -32.69 2.38 6.27
CA ARG A 626 -31.67 1.55 5.61
C ARG A 626 -32.31 0.75 4.48
N PHE A 627 -31.73 0.86 3.29
CA PHE A 627 -32.08 0.04 2.14
C PHE A 627 -30.96 -0.97 1.92
N THR A 628 -31.29 -2.26 1.85
CA THR A 628 -30.32 -3.31 1.57
C THR A 628 -30.72 -4.07 0.32
N PHE A 629 -29.79 -4.22 -0.61
CA PHE A 629 -29.97 -4.96 -1.84
C PHE A 629 -29.13 -6.24 -1.79
N GLU A 630 -29.72 -7.36 -2.19
CA GLU A 630 -29.01 -8.63 -2.25
C GLU A 630 -27.91 -8.59 -3.31
N THR A 631 -28.24 -8.15 -4.53
CA THR A 631 -27.27 -7.92 -5.61
C THR A 631 -27.56 -6.62 -6.36
N LEU A 632 -26.53 -5.84 -6.64
CA LEU A 632 -26.51 -4.70 -7.55
C LEU A 632 -25.60 -5.04 -8.72
N GLU A 633 -26.18 -5.27 -9.89
CA GLU A 633 -25.44 -5.54 -11.12
C GLU A 633 -25.34 -4.27 -11.97
N THR A 634 -24.14 -3.91 -12.40
CA THR A 634 -23.90 -2.81 -13.34
C THR A 634 -23.48 -3.38 -14.69
N THR A 635 -24.23 -3.11 -15.75
CA THR A 635 -23.90 -3.51 -17.13
C THR A 635 -23.73 -2.26 -18.00
N GLN A 636 -22.68 -2.17 -18.79
CA GLN A 636 -22.40 -0.98 -19.61
C GLN A 636 -21.53 -1.26 -20.83
N PHE A 637 -21.57 -0.37 -21.82
CA PHE A 637 -20.69 -0.39 -22.99
C PHE A 637 -20.34 1.04 -23.41
N TYR A 638 -19.34 1.19 -24.28
CA TYR A 638 -18.87 2.48 -24.76
C TYR A 638 -19.04 2.55 -26.28
N PRO A 639 -20.05 3.26 -26.81
CA PRO A 639 -20.30 3.29 -28.24
C PRO A 639 -19.20 4.06 -28.98
N ASP A 640 -18.65 3.45 -30.03
CA ASP A 640 -17.75 4.12 -30.96
C ASP A 640 -18.50 5.04 -31.94
N ALA A 641 -17.76 5.80 -32.76
CA ALA A 641 -18.36 6.71 -33.73
C ALA A 641 -19.23 5.99 -34.78
N GLY A 642 -18.88 4.74 -35.15
CA GLY A 642 -19.63 3.95 -36.12
C GLY A 642 -20.98 3.51 -35.57
N TYR A 643 -21.03 3.10 -34.30
CA TYR A 643 -22.24 2.75 -33.57
C TYR A 643 -23.17 3.95 -33.42
N LEU A 644 -22.63 5.11 -33.03
CA LEU A 644 -23.41 6.35 -32.93
C LEU A 644 -23.99 6.75 -34.30
N GLN A 645 -23.23 6.58 -35.38
CA GLN A 645 -23.71 6.82 -36.74
C GLN A 645 -24.88 5.87 -37.10
N ALA A 646 -24.78 4.59 -36.77
CA ALA A 646 -25.84 3.61 -36.99
C ALA A 646 -27.11 3.93 -36.19
N CYS A 647 -26.98 4.35 -34.92
CA CYS A 647 -28.10 4.81 -34.11
C CYS A 647 -28.82 6.02 -34.74
N VAL A 648 -28.05 6.99 -35.25
CA VAL A 648 -28.59 8.20 -35.87
C VAL A 648 -29.22 7.90 -37.22
N ALA A 649 -28.69 6.95 -37.99
CA ALA A 649 -29.21 6.57 -39.31
C ALA A 649 -30.59 5.88 -39.27
N ALA A 650 -31.03 5.39 -38.12
CA ALA A 650 -32.33 4.74 -37.98
C ALA A 650 -33.49 5.68 -38.32
N GLU A 651 -34.46 5.20 -39.11
CA GLU A 651 -35.59 5.99 -39.62
C GLU A 651 -36.38 6.74 -38.51
N PRO A 652 -36.71 6.12 -37.35
CA PRO A 652 -37.41 6.83 -36.27
C PRO A 652 -36.59 7.98 -35.68
N VAL A 653 -35.27 7.84 -35.63
CA VAL A 653 -34.33 8.82 -35.08
C VAL A 653 -34.15 9.99 -36.06
N GLN A 654 -33.99 9.70 -37.36
CA GLN A 654 -33.97 10.73 -38.42
C GLN A 654 -35.27 11.54 -38.47
N ARG A 655 -36.42 10.88 -38.32
CA ARG A 655 -37.73 11.54 -38.26
C ARG A 655 -37.86 12.48 -37.06
N TYR A 656 -37.28 12.12 -35.91
CA TYR A 656 -37.24 12.99 -34.73
C TYR A 656 -36.29 14.19 -34.93
N LEU A 657 -35.09 13.96 -35.45
CA LEU A 657 -34.09 15.01 -35.69
C LEU A 657 -34.58 16.06 -36.70
N SER A 658 -35.19 15.61 -37.80
CA SER A 658 -35.81 16.49 -38.80
C SER A 658 -36.95 17.33 -38.22
N LYS A 659 -37.91 16.71 -37.53
CA LYS A 659 -39.03 17.42 -36.88
C LYS A 659 -38.56 18.41 -35.81
N SER A 660 -37.51 18.09 -35.07
CA SER A 660 -36.93 18.97 -34.03
C SER A 660 -35.96 20.02 -34.58
N ARG A 661 -35.70 20.02 -35.91
CA ARG A 661 -34.68 20.85 -36.56
C ARG A 661 -33.30 20.71 -35.90
N TYR A 662 -32.97 19.52 -35.39
CA TYR A 662 -31.73 19.21 -34.66
C TYR A 662 -31.50 20.05 -33.39
N ARG A 663 -32.55 20.68 -32.85
CA ARG A 663 -32.45 21.54 -31.65
C ARG A 663 -32.74 20.82 -30.34
N LYS A 664 -33.40 19.66 -30.39
CA LYS A 664 -33.76 18.88 -29.20
C LYS A 664 -32.70 17.81 -28.91
N PRO A 665 -32.41 17.52 -27.63
CA PRO A 665 -31.39 16.57 -27.26
C PRO A 665 -31.82 15.13 -27.58
N LEU A 666 -30.84 14.30 -27.88
CA LEU A 666 -30.98 12.88 -28.14
C LEU A 666 -29.94 12.15 -27.28
N TYR A 667 -30.32 11.04 -26.65
CA TYR A 667 -29.47 10.29 -25.74
C TYR A 667 -29.49 8.80 -26.07
N ILE A 668 -28.41 8.09 -25.76
CA ILE A 668 -28.33 6.62 -25.80
C ILE A 668 -28.09 6.13 -24.39
N ILE A 669 -28.83 5.10 -23.97
CA ILE A 669 -28.57 4.40 -22.72
C ILE A 669 -27.36 3.48 -22.90
N THR A 670 -26.27 3.80 -22.21
CA THR A 670 -24.96 3.12 -22.33
C THR A 670 -24.59 2.33 -21.08
N GLY A 671 -25.34 2.47 -19.99
CA GLY A 671 -25.16 1.68 -18.77
C GLY A 671 -26.46 1.50 -17.99
N LEU A 672 -26.56 0.40 -17.25
CA LEU A 672 -27.68 0.05 -16.37
C LEU A 672 -27.14 -0.44 -15.04
N LYS A 673 -27.84 -0.09 -13.97
CA LYS A 673 -27.72 -0.70 -12.64
C LYS A 673 -29.04 -1.41 -12.35
N THR A 674 -29.01 -2.72 -12.25
CA THR A 674 -30.15 -3.57 -11.92
C THR A 674 -30.00 -4.10 -10.50
N VAL A 675 -31.10 -4.13 -9.77
CA VAL A 675 -31.15 -4.60 -8.39
C VAL A 675 -32.00 -5.85 -8.32
N SER A 676 -31.51 -6.86 -7.57
CA SER A 676 -32.27 -8.04 -7.17
C SER A 676 -32.33 -8.16 -5.64
N GLY A 677 -33.41 -8.80 -5.15
CA GLY A 677 -33.60 -9.09 -3.72
C GLY A 677 -33.64 -7.86 -2.82
N ALA A 678 -34.32 -6.78 -3.25
CA ALA A 678 -34.35 -5.53 -2.49
C ALA A 678 -35.20 -5.66 -1.21
N LYS A 679 -34.61 -5.27 -0.07
CA LYS A 679 -35.27 -5.20 1.24
C LYS A 679 -35.09 -3.81 1.86
N ALA A 680 -36.14 -3.24 2.44
CA ALA A 680 -36.10 -1.96 3.14
C ALA A 680 -36.46 -2.12 4.62
N GLU A 681 -35.66 -1.51 5.51
CA GLU A 681 -35.88 -1.49 6.96
C GLU A 681 -35.81 -0.05 7.49
N SER A 682 -36.82 0.38 8.24
CA SER A 682 -36.84 1.70 8.91
C SER A 682 -36.69 1.55 10.43
N PHE A 683 -35.84 2.39 11.05
CA PHE A 683 -35.66 2.43 12.51
C PHE A 683 -35.78 3.86 13.05
N GLU A 684 -36.56 4.04 14.12
CA GLU A 684 -36.62 5.27 14.93
C GLU A 684 -35.56 5.22 16.03
N ALA A 685 -34.71 6.25 16.13
CA ALA A 685 -33.75 6.40 17.22
C ALA A 685 -33.83 7.82 17.82
N HIS A 686 -34.32 7.93 19.06
CA HIS A 686 -34.18 9.15 19.86
C HIS A 686 -32.89 9.07 20.69
N PHE A 687 -32.00 10.05 20.50
CA PHE A 687 -30.88 10.31 21.42
C PHE A 687 -31.35 11.29 22.51
N VAL A 688 -31.16 10.91 23.78
CA VAL A 688 -31.26 11.84 24.92
C VAL A 688 -29.84 12.10 25.40
N ASP A 689 -29.46 13.37 25.36
CA ASP A 689 -28.20 13.92 25.84
C ASP A 689 -28.21 14.07 27.37
N GLY A 690 -27.09 13.79 28.06
CA GLY A 690 -26.92 14.17 29.47
C GLY A 690 -26.22 13.18 30.43
N SER A 691 -24.91 13.42 30.65
CA SER A 691 -24.13 13.33 31.90
C SER A 691 -24.21 12.12 32.87
N VAL A 692 -23.09 11.39 32.91
CA VAL A 692 -22.34 10.74 34.03
C VAL A 692 -23.01 10.52 35.41
N SER A 693 -23.11 9.26 35.86
CA SER A 693 -22.43 8.66 37.05
C SER A 693 -22.86 7.20 37.30
N PRO A 694 -22.03 6.34 37.96
CA PRO A 694 -22.15 4.88 37.93
C PRO A 694 -22.91 4.29 39.13
N GLU A 695 -23.53 3.11 38.98
CA GLU A 695 -23.68 2.03 39.99
C GLU A 695 -24.62 0.93 39.42
N ILE A 696 -24.15 -0.32 39.30
CA ILE A 696 -24.32 -1.52 40.19
C ILE A 696 -25.55 -2.38 39.84
N ASP A 697 -25.28 -3.66 39.53
CA ASP A 697 -26.08 -4.91 39.65
C ASP A 697 -27.56 -4.93 39.18
N ALA A 698 -28.21 -6.04 38.86
CA ALA A 698 -27.93 -7.45 38.64
C ALA A 698 -29.26 -8.03 38.13
N THR A 699 -29.26 -9.29 37.70
CA THR A 699 -30.44 -10.20 37.61
C THR A 699 -31.56 -9.80 36.63
N ALA A 700 -31.72 -10.45 35.48
CA ALA A 700 -32.24 -11.81 35.25
C ALA A 700 -33.76 -11.99 35.48
N TRP A 701 -34.39 -12.60 34.47
CA TRP A 701 -35.47 -13.59 34.52
C TRP A 701 -36.94 -13.20 34.29
N SER A 702 -37.55 -13.97 33.36
CA SER A 702 -38.97 -14.40 33.25
C SER A 702 -40.05 -13.32 33.09
N GLY A 703 -41.12 -13.50 32.32
CA GLY A 703 -41.77 -14.65 31.72
C GLY A 703 -43.05 -14.16 31.01
N VAL A 704 -43.61 -15.02 30.17
CA VAL A 704 -44.66 -14.81 29.15
C VAL A 704 -46.05 -15.18 29.77
N PRO A 705 -47.27 -14.97 29.18
CA PRO A 705 -47.99 -13.82 28.57
C PRO A 705 -49.48 -13.70 29.07
N VAL A 706 -50.38 -13.14 28.20
CA VAL A 706 -51.88 -13.13 28.16
C VAL A 706 -52.50 -11.81 28.69
N GLY A 707 -53.45 -11.09 28.07
CA GLY A 707 -54.28 -11.22 26.86
C GLY A 707 -55.69 -10.63 27.10
N GLY A 708 -56.05 -9.50 26.46
CA GLY A 708 -57.44 -9.09 26.16
C GLY A 708 -58.09 -7.90 26.93
N GLY A 709 -58.38 -6.78 26.21
CA GLY A 709 -59.60 -5.96 26.42
C GLY A 709 -59.50 -4.54 27.03
N THR A 710 -59.35 -3.53 26.16
CA THR A 710 -59.42 -2.03 26.29
C THR A 710 -60.27 -1.43 27.44
N LYS A 711 -59.84 -0.36 28.17
CA LYS A 711 -59.65 1.02 27.68
C LYS A 711 -58.83 1.94 28.64
N VAL A 712 -57.98 2.76 28.01
CA VAL A 712 -57.36 4.06 28.41
C VAL A 712 -56.23 4.07 29.46
N GLY A 713 -55.01 4.32 28.97
CA GLY A 713 -54.25 5.46 29.48
C GLY A 713 -52.82 5.25 29.97
N VAL A 714 -51.93 4.61 29.20
CA VAL A 714 -50.47 4.80 29.38
C VAL A 714 -49.78 4.81 28.02
N LYS A 715 -49.10 5.92 27.69
CA LYS A 715 -48.17 6.03 26.56
C LYS A 715 -47.04 5.01 26.74
N VAL A 716 -46.97 4.02 25.87
CA VAL A 716 -45.77 3.23 25.63
C VAL A 716 -45.48 3.35 24.14
N GLY A 717 -44.39 4.03 23.80
CA GLY A 717 -43.97 4.21 22.40
C GLY A 717 -43.56 2.86 21.80
N ASN A 718 -44.33 2.40 20.82
CA ASN A 718 -44.01 1.22 20.02
C ASN A 718 -42.90 1.56 19.02
N LYS A 719 -41.82 0.75 18.99
CA LYS A 719 -40.90 0.69 17.85
C LYS A 719 -41.60 -0.01 16.69
N GLY A 720 -42.02 0.74 15.66
CA GLY A 720 -42.52 0.18 14.42
C GLY A 720 -41.41 0.09 13.37
N ALA A 721 -40.81 -1.08 13.17
CA ALA A 721 -39.98 -1.32 11.99
C ALA A 721 -40.89 -1.82 10.86
N VAL A 722 -41.03 -1.03 9.80
CA VAL A 722 -41.70 -1.47 8.57
C VAL A 722 -40.63 -2.15 7.70
N THR A 723 -40.81 -3.44 7.47
CA THR A 723 -40.01 -4.24 6.53
C THR A 723 -40.79 -4.41 5.24
N TRP A 724 -40.13 -4.17 4.12
CA TRP A 724 -40.69 -4.36 2.79
C TRP A 724 -39.70 -5.11 1.90
N GLU A 725 -40.20 -6.02 1.07
CA GLU A 725 -39.42 -6.78 0.09
C GLU A 725 -39.98 -6.54 -1.32
N ALA A 726 -39.10 -6.27 -2.30
CA ALA A 726 -39.50 -6.15 -3.70
C ALA A 726 -39.85 -7.52 -4.28
N ALA A 727 -40.95 -7.60 -5.04
CA ALA A 727 -41.40 -8.85 -5.66
C ALA A 727 -40.59 -9.25 -6.92
N ASN A 728 -39.92 -8.30 -7.59
CA ASN A 728 -39.20 -8.52 -8.85
C ASN A 728 -37.94 -7.64 -8.96
N ASP A 729 -37.00 -8.04 -9.82
CA ASP A 729 -35.82 -7.26 -10.19
C ASP A 729 -36.19 -6.02 -11.02
N PHE A 730 -35.52 -4.90 -10.76
CA PHE A 730 -35.82 -3.63 -11.42
C PHE A 730 -34.56 -2.85 -11.79
N VAL A 731 -34.71 -1.92 -12.74
CA VAL A 731 -33.64 -0.97 -13.08
C VAL A 731 -33.57 0.12 -12.02
N PHE A 732 -32.48 0.16 -11.25
CA PHE A 732 -32.23 1.14 -10.21
C PHE A 732 -31.72 2.47 -10.78
N ALA A 733 -30.79 2.40 -11.72
CA ALA A 733 -30.23 3.58 -12.37
C ALA A 733 -29.76 3.27 -13.79
N PHE A 734 -29.66 4.29 -14.64
CA PHE A 734 -29.22 4.17 -16.02
C PHE A 734 -28.26 5.30 -16.37
N ARG A 735 -27.27 5.01 -17.22
CA ARG A 735 -26.28 5.95 -17.72
C ARG A 735 -26.59 6.28 -19.17
N VAL A 736 -26.39 7.54 -19.54
CA VAL A 736 -26.61 8.00 -20.91
C VAL A 736 -25.43 8.73 -21.50
N GLN A 737 -25.32 8.66 -22.82
CA GLN A 737 -24.48 9.53 -23.63
C GLN A 737 -25.37 10.39 -24.53
N LYS A 738 -25.18 11.71 -24.51
CA LYS A 738 -25.88 12.64 -25.39
C LYS A 738 -25.27 12.59 -26.79
N ILE A 739 -26.09 12.43 -27.81
CA ILE A 739 -25.68 12.48 -29.21
C ILE A 739 -25.76 13.93 -29.70
N VAL A 740 -24.68 14.39 -30.33
CA VAL A 740 -24.61 15.66 -31.04
C VAL A 740 -24.44 15.35 -32.53
N VAL A 741 -25.36 15.87 -33.35
CA VAL A 741 -25.35 15.69 -34.80
C VAL A 741 -25.15 17.05 -35.46
N GLU A 742 -24.06 17.21 -36.20
CA GLU A 742 -23.76 18.45 -36.91
C GLU A 742 -24.49 18.52 -38.25
N LYS A 743 -25.35 19.52 -38.42
CA LYS A 743 -26.28 19.63 -39.55
C LYS A 743 -25.60 19.80 -40.92
N LYS A 744 -24.41 20.41 -40.98
CA LYS A 744 -23.70 20.71 -42.25
C LYS A 744 -22.85 19.56 -42.76
N THR A 745 -22.22 18.82 -41.86
CA THR A 745 -21.24 17.77 -42.15
C THR A 745 -21.82 16.36 -42.00
N GLY A 746 -22.95 16.23 -41.29
CA GLY A 746 -23.50 14.93 -40.91
C GLY A 746 -22.67 14.22 -39.83
N ALA A 747 -21.66 14.89 -39.26
CA ALA A 747 -20.79 14.32 -38.25
C ALA A 747 -21.59 14.04 -36.96
N VAL A 748 -21.46 12.82 -36.45
CA VAL A 748 -22.07 12.38 -35.21
C VAL A 748 -21.00 12.22 -34.15
N SER A 749 -21.23 12.82 -32.99
CA SER A 749 -20.38 12.65 -31.81
C SER A 749 -21.24 12.38 -30.58
N GLY A 750 -20.63 11.74 -29.58
CA GLY A 750 -21.30 11.41 -28.33
C GLY A 750 -20.56 12.00 -27.15
N GLU A 751 -21.26 12.76 -26.32
CA GLU A 751 -20.73 13.36 -25.09
C GLU A 751 -21.43 12.74 -23.87
N ASP A 752 -20.67 12.43 -22.82
CA ASP A 752 -21.29 11.97 -21.55
C ASP A 752 -22.15 13.08 -20.96
N TYR A 753 -23.39 12.75 -20.59
CA TYR A 753 -24.33 13.74 -20.06
C TYR A 753 -24.50 13.56 -18.55
N THR A 754 -24.13 14.60 -17.79
CA THR A 754 -23.95 14.51 -16.33
C THR A 754 -24.84 15.48 -15.54
N LYS A 755 -25.52 16.42 -16.23
CA LYS A 755 -26.36 17.44 -15.59
C LYS A 755 -27.62 16.81 -14.99
N GLY A 756 -27.65 16.72 -13.66
CA GLY A 756 -28.76 16.14 -12.88
C GLY A 756 -28.62 14.64 -12.59
N ALA A 757 -27.47 14.04 -12.91
CA ALA A 757 -27.17 12.66 -12.56
C ALA A 757 -26.67 12.54 -11.10
N LEU A 758 -26.93 11.39 -10.48
CA LEU A 758 -26.21 11.00 -9.27
C LEU A 758 -24.78 10.65 -9.64
N MET A 759 -23.86 11.11 -8.82
CA MET A 759 -22.51 10.58 -8.79
C MET A 759 -22.58 9.21 -8.14
N ASP A 760 -21.97 8.20 -8.75
CA ASP A 760 -21.78 6.93 -8.05
C ASP A 760 -20.85 7.20 -6.86
N ALA A 761 -21.40 7.28 -5.64
CA ALA A 761 -20.65 7.53 -4.41
C ALA A 761 -19.73 6.37 -4.02
N ALA A 762 -19.57 5.36 -4.87
CA ALA A 762 -18.44 4.44 -4.85
C ALA A 762 -17.12 5.10 -5.31
N ILE A 763 -17.15 6.33 -5.83
CA ILE A 763 -15.96 7.13 -6.18
C ILE A 763 -16.13 8.53 -5.60
N GLY A 764 -15.30 8.87 -4.60
CA GLY A 764 -15.43 10.06 -3.75
C GLY A 764 -15.39 11.40 -4.49
N GLU A 765 -16.04 12.40 -3.88
CA GLU A 765 -16.04 13.79 -4.32
C GLU A 765 -14.60 14.35 -4.31
N SER A 766 -14.11 14.82 -5.47
CA SER A 766 -12.92 15.68 -5.53
C SER A 766 -13.34 17.13 -5.73
N ASN A 767 -13.05 17.96 -4.74
CA ASN A 767 -13.07 19.43 -4.84
C ASN A 767 -12.18 19.90 -6.01
N LYS A 768 -12.72 20.76 -6.88
CA LYS A 768 -11.96 21.43 -7.93
C LYS A 768 -11.00 22.45 -7.33
N PRO A 769 -9.72 22.52 -7.73
CA PRO A 769 -8.86 23.64 -7.39
C PRO A 769 -9.27 24.90 -8.16
N LYS A 770 -9.38 26.03 -7.46
CA LYS A 770 -9.56 27.37 -8.04
C LYS A 770 -8.33 27.72 -8.89
N LEU A 771 -8.51 27.90 -10.20
CA LEU A 771 -7.53 28.53 -11.08
C LEU A 771 -7.66 30.05 -10.99
N LYS A 772 -6.56 30.72 -10.60
CA LYS A 772 -6.34 32.16 -10.80
C LYS A 772 -6.33 32.46 -12.30
N ILE A 773 -7.15 33.40 -12.74
CA ILE A 773 -7.05 34.02 -14.06
C ILE A 773 -6.20 35.29 -13.89
N VAL A 774 -5.16 35.41 -14.70
CA VAL A 774 -4.43 36.65 -14.94
C VAL A 774 -5.31 37.47 -15.88
N GLU A 775 -5.69 38.67 -15.46
CA GLU A 775 -6.37 39.66 -16.29
C GLU A 775 -5.39 40.20 -17.34
N GLU A 776 -5.72 40.03 -18.61
CA GLU A 776 -5.31 40.96 -19.67
C GLU A 776 -6.59 41.61 -20.19
N GLU A 777 -6.65 42.94 -20.02
CA GLU A 777 -7.71 43.81 -20.52
C GLU A 777 -7.76 43.79 -22.05
N MET A 778 -8.97 43.68 -22.61
CA MET A 778 -9.29 44.30 -23.89
C MET A 778 -10.57 45.10 -23.75
N ASP A 779 -10.41 46.39 -24.02
CA ASP A 779 -11.38 47.45 -23.82
C ASP A 779 -12.27 47.68 -25.05
N ASN A 780 -13.52 48.04 -24.73
CA ASN A 780 -14.45 48.94 -25.41
C ASN A 780 -15.29 48.63 -26.68
N GLN A 781 -16.59 48.90 -26.46
CA GLN A 781 -17.63 49.47 -27.33
C GLN A 781 -18.23 48.64 -28.49
N VAL A 782 -19.47 48.17 -28.27
CA VAL A 782 -20.52 48.14 -29.31
C VAL A 782 -21.86 48.54 -28.69
N ASP A 783 -22.44 49.63 -29.20
CA ASP A 783 -23.71 50.25 -28.80
C ASP A 783 -24.94 49.38 -29.10
N GLY A 784 -25.97 49.43 -28.25
CA GLY A 784 -27.31 48.90 -28.56
C GLY A 784 -28.07 48.14 -27.46
N PHE A 785 -27.68 48.23 -26.18
CA PHE A 785 -28.29 47.44 -25.10
C PHE A 785 -28.68 48.32 -23.90
N LEU A 786 -29.92 48.20 -23.41
CA LEU A 786 -30.33 48.73 -22.10
C LEU A 786 -29.87 47.77 -21.00
N LYS A 787 -29.32 48.32 -19.91
CA LYS A 787 -28.87 47.57 -18.72
C LYS A 787 -29.99 47.58 -17.68
N GLU A 788 -30.37 46.40 -17.21
CA GLU A 788 -31.20 46.25 -16.01
C GLU A 788 -30.54 45.20 -15.10
N GLU A 789 -30.52 45.48 -13.80
CA GLU A 789 -29.88 44.64 -12.78
C GLU A 789 -30.95 43.77 -12.12
N LEU A 790 -30.83 42.45 -12.24
CA LEU A 790 -31.71 41.48 -11.57
C LEU A 790 -30.91 40.68 -10.55
N MET A 791 -31.48 40.54 -9.36
CA MET A 791 -30.89 39.81 -8.24
C MET A 791 -31.43 38.36 -8.22
N ASP A 792 -30.53 37.39 -8.34
CA ASP A 792 -30.80 35.96 -8.07
C ASP A 792 -29.64 35.42 -7.21
N ASP A 793 -29.94 35.12 -5.95
CA ASP A 793 -29.11 34.46 -4.93
C ASP A 793 -27.57 34.71 -5.01
N ASP A 794 -27.20 35.94 -4.65
CA ASP A 794 -25.87 36.45 -4.24
C ASP A 794 -24.76 36.66 -5.30
N GLN A 795 -25.09 36.75 -6.59
CA GLN A 795 -24.19 37.38 -7.59
C GLN A 795 -24.95 38.31 -8.55
N SER A 796 -24.42 39.53 -8.79
CA SER A 796 -24.95 40.43 -9.82
C SER A 796 -24.54 39.95 -11.21
N VAL A 797 -25.52 39.72 -12.09
CA VAL A 797 -25.28 39.34 -13.49
C VAL A 797 -25.82 40.44 -14.39
N LEU A 798 -24.93 41.10 -15.12
CA LEU A 798 -25.28 42.07 -16.17
C LEU A 798 -25.75 41.32 -17.41
N CYS A 799 -27.02 41.46 -17.75
CA CYS A 799 -27.59 40.93 -18.99
C CYS A 799 -27.88 42.08 -19.96
N ALA A 800 -27.45 41.93 -21.21
CA ALA A 800 -27.64 42.90 -22.28
C ALA A 800 -28.79 42.44 -23.21
N ILE A 801 -29.88 43.23 -23.29
CA ILE A 801 -31.05 42.95 -24.15
C ILE A 801 -31.00 43.82 -25.43
N PRO A 802 -30.99 43.24 -26.65
CA PRO A 802 -31.02 44.03 -27.87
C PRO A 802 -32.41 44.64 -28.09
N THR A 803 -32.46 45.95 -28.31
CA THR A 803 -33.69 46.73 -28.53
C THR A 803 -34.25 46.53 -29.94
N PHE A 804 -34.86 45.39 -30.24
CA PHE A 804 -35.82 45.28 -31.33
C PHE A 804 -36.85 44.22 -30.99
N LEU A 805 -37.96 44.65 -30.36
CA LEU A 805 -39.33 44.12 -30.48
C LEU A 805 -40.23 44.83 -29.43
N SER A 806 -40.31 46.16 -29.51
CA SER A 806 -41.44 46.91 -28.94
C SER A 806 -42.33 47.33 -30.10
N GLY A 807 -43.42 46.61 -30.29
CA GLY A 807 -44.46 46.98 -31.23
C GLY A 807 -45.79 46.46 -30.70
N VAL A 808 -46.45 47.28 -29.87
CA VAL A 808 -47.86 47.66 -29.97
C VAL A 808 -48.14 48.67 -28.85
N ASP A 809 -48.60 49.84 -29.29
CA ASP A 809 -49.06 50.99 -28.53
C ASP A 809 -50.45 50.78 -27.91
N ILE A 810 -50.62 51.36 -26.71
CA ILE A 810 -51.75 52.14 -26.19
C ILE A 810 -53.15 51.48 -26.14
N ALA A 811 -53.60 51.16 -24.92
CA ALA A 811 -54.78 51.73 -24.26
C ALA A 811 -54.80 51.39 -22.76
#